data_AF-A0AAN9MY74-F1
#
_entry.id   AF-A0AAN9MY74-F1
#
_cell.length_a   1.000
_cell.length_b   1.000
_cell.length_c   1.000
_cell.angle_alpha   90.00
_cell.angle_beta   90.00
_cell.angle_gamma   90.00
#
_symmetry.space_group_name_H-M   'P 1'
#
loop_
_entity.id
_entity.type
_entity.pdbx_description
1 polymer ?
#
loop_
_entity_poly.entity_id
_entity_poly.type
_entity_poly.pdbx_seq_one_letter_code
_entity_poly.pdbx_strand_id
1 'polypeptide(L)'
;MISSRSPESDFIPPTPGAFRLRWDVFLSFRGTDTRNTITKGLYESLLARGVRVFLDDDGLDRGDEIAPSLLEAIDDSAAFIVIISPKYASSHWCLDELVKICQCRRLILPVFYRVDPNQVRHQSGPFQEGFTSHERKYEENKVRKWREAMKKVGGVAGWVVSNDSEEEDNHILIRRLVKRVMRELRNTPLCVAEFAVGLDKRVENVMNLLQIQSNGVRVLGLYGMGGVGKTTLAKAVFNNLVDRFEHRCFISNVREVSSKDDGLVSLQSKILKDLFPGEVSPTISDVDVGISVVKRRVIENRVLLVLDDVDDVKQLDALIGKREWFYEGSRVIITTRDTRVLPNNHVNELYEVKELYFDEALELFSYHAVRRNKPTENFLNLSQQIVSLTGKMPLALEVFGSFLFGKRRVEEWEDALEKLRGTRHTQGIVLDFEEKILHKNKAESDFPKNLGWIFNLINVSGYIGQCLMNCFLPQVEENREIIVHTKYFEPMVNLRQLEINNMRLEGKFLPAELKWLQWRGCPLENIPLKSWPRELAVLDLKGSNKIENLWGWNSYKVPKNLMVMNLSHCIQLVAIPDLSGCKHLEKIDLEHCISLTRIHESIGSLTTLRSLNLKSCSNLITFPSDVSGLKHLESLILSGCSMLKALPESVSNMKSLKSLLVDDTAIVELPNSIFRLTKLEHLVLDGCQHFRRLPNCIGHLCSLQELSLYRSGLEELPNSVGSLKNLETLNLMWCESLTVMPDCIGNLTSLTELSVDRSAIKQLPSTIGSLSYLRELSVGNCKFLCELPHSIKTLASLVELQLDGTAITSLPDEIGEMKLLRKLEMRNCKYLESLPESIGRLASLTTLNMVDGNIRELPESIGLLENLVTLRLNKCKMLRMLPDSIGNLKSLYHFLMEETAELSILKKLLLPNCSELISLPALPSSLLELNVENCSALETIHDMSNLESLQELKLTNCVKVVDIPGLENFKSLRRLYLSGCTSCSSQIRKRLSKVALRNLQNLSMPGGRLPEWLSRQTVRFSKPKNLELKGAIVGVIISINHNIDIPNMNRDHMPVVIDVQANVLKLGKPLFSTTLNICGVPRTDEEHIHLCRFHDYHQLIAFLKDSDTFCVSRRNPPFDVGLEVKKCGVHLIFEGDDDYDGDEESLDKGLQSVSEKLANFFNNYDGGDPSYSTE
;
A
#
# COMPACT_ATOMS: atom_id res chain seq x y z
N MET A 1 6.57 -11.09 77.92
CA MET A 1 7.72 -12.01 78.07
C MET A 1 8.02 -12.65 76.73
N ILE A 2 9.27 -12.54 76.26
CA ILE A 2 10.00 -13.45 75.33
C ILE A 2 9.45 -13.53 73.89
N SER A 3 10.21 -13.57 72.80
CA SER A 3 11.56 -13.12 72.41
C SER A 3 11.60 -13.22 70.88
N SER A 4 12.38 -12.35 70.25
CA SER A 4 12.79 -12.36 68.85
C SER A 4 13.38 -13.68 68.35
N ARG A 5 13.04 -14.08 67.11
CA ARG A 5 13.99 -14.56 66.08
C ARG A 5 13.33 -14.59 64.71
N SER A 6 14.04 -14.05 63.72
CA SER A 6 13.82 -14.14 62.28
C SER A 6 13.92 -15.59 61.78
N PRO A 7 13.42 -15.84 60.56
CA PRO A 7 14.30 -16.48 59.59
C PRO A 7 14.36 -15.73 58.25
N GLU A 8 15.55 -15.84 57.67
CA GLU A 8 16.00 -15.38 56.38
C GLU A 8 15.05 -15.84 55.24
N SER A 9 14.64 -14.91 54.39
CA SER A 9 14.09 -15.24 53.07
C SER A 9 15.23 -15.23 52.06
N ASP A 10 15.52 -16.38 51.48
CA ASP A 10 16.50 -16.58 50.43
C ASP A 10 16.33 -15.56 49.29
N PHE A 11 17.25 -14.59 49.24
CA PHE A 11 17.51 -13.80 48.05
C PHE A 11 18.04 -14.74 46.97
N ILE A 12 17.17 -15.18 46.07
CA ILE A 12 17.58 -15.75 44.79
C ILE A 12 17.87 -14.55 43.87
N PRO A 13 19.10 -14.37 43.37
CA PRO A 13 19.41 -13.29 42.44
C PRO A 13 18.60 -13.49 41.13
N PRO A 14 18.17 -12.41 40.45
CA PRO A 14 17.57 -12.53 39.14
C PRO A 14 18.56 -13.22 38.20
N THR A 15 18.10 -14.29 37.55
CA THR A 15 18.86 -15.06 36.57
C THR A 15 19.50 -14.15 35.51
N PRO A 16 20.84 -14.21 35.31
CA PRO A 16 21.46 -13.58 34.15
C PRO A 16 21.17 -14.45 32.91
N GLY A 17 20.67 -13.85 31.82
CA GLY A 17 20.65 -14.52 30.51
C GLY A 17 19.32 -14.57 29.74
N ALA A 18 18.41 -13.61 29.91
CA ALA A 18 17.20 -13.53 29.07
C ALA A 18 17.39 -12.77 27.74
N PHE A 19 18.57 -12.21 27.43
CA PHE A 19 18.73 -11.25 26.32
C PHE A 19 19.81 -11.56 25.28
N ARG A 20 20.28 -12.81 25.16
CA ARG A 20 21.28 -13.18 24.14
C ARG A 20 20.96 -14.56 23.57
N LEU A 21 20.33 -14.60 22.40
CA LEU A 21 19.94 -15.83 21.72
C LEU A 21 20.43 -15.78 20.27
N ARG A 22 21.44 -16.59 19.93
CA ARG A 22 21.98 -16.75 18.58
C ARG A 22 21.00 -17.51 17.70
N TRP A 23 20.23 -18.41 18.29
CA TRP A 23 19.30 -19.30 17.61
C TRP A 23 17.87 -19.12 18.14
N ASP A 24 16.91 -19.18 17.23
CA ASP A 24 15.49 -19.11 17.54
C ASP A 24 14.97 -20.47 18.03
N VAL A 25 15.47 -21.56 17.44
CA VAL A 25 15.11 -22.93 17.82
C VAL A 25 16.34 -23.84 17.79
N PHE A 26 16.49 -24.69 18.81
CA PHE A 26 17.40 -25.83 18.80
C PHE A 26 16.64 -27.14 18.56
N LEU A 27 17.11 -27.96 17.63
CA LEU A 27 16.56 -29.28 17.37
C LEU A 27 17.40 -30.35 18.08
N SER A 28 16.83 -31.03 19.07
CA SER A 28 17.45 -32.23 19.68
C SER A 28 16.76 -33.48 19.15
N PHE A 29 17.55 -34.39 18.58
CA PHE A 29 17.02 -35.59 17.91
C PHE A 29 18.10 -36.68 17.83
N ARG A 30 17.66 -37.92 17.54
CA ARG A 30 18.57 -39.00 17.22
C ARG A 30 18.81 -39.06 15.71
N GLY A 31 20.02 -38.70 15.29
CA GLY A 31 20.40 -38.60 13.86
C GLY A 31 20.12 -39.88 13.05
N THR A 32 20.41 -41.06 13.59
CA THR A 32 20.19 -42.34 12.91
C THR A 32 18.72 -42.68 12.63
N ASP A 33 17.79 -42.02 13.33
CA ASP A 33 16.38 -42.43 13.34
C ASP A 33 15.48 -41.43 12.60
N THR A 34 15.79 -40.13 12.69
CA THR A 34 14.85 -39.06 12.30
C THR A 34 15.46 -38.00 11.38
N ARG A 35 16.79 -38.01 11.14
CA ARG A 35 17.49 -36.97 10.38
C ARG A 35 16.90 -36.77 8.98
N ASN A 36 16.79 -37.84 8.20
CA ASN A 36 16.33 -37.79 6.80
C ASN A 36 14.80 -37.89 6.65
N THR A 37 14.04 -37.88 7.75
CA THR A 37 12.57 -37.98 7.73
C THR A 37 11.96 -36.67 8.26
N ILE A 38 11.36 -36.70 9.44
CA ILE A 38 10.64 -35.56 10.02
C ILE A 38 11.57 -34.39 10.37
N THR A 39 12.82 -34.65 10.78
CA THR A 39 13.74 -33.59 11.24
C THR A 39 14.18 -32.69 10.09
N LYS A 40 14.55 -33.26 8.94
CA LYS A 40 14.91 -32.47 7.74
C LYS A 40 13.74 -31.63 7.24
N GLY A 41 12.55 -32.21 7.09
CA GLY A 41 11.37 -31.47 6.66
C GLY A 41 10.97 -30.34 7.61
N LEU A 42 11.12 -30.55 8.93
CA LEU A 42 10.89 -29.52 9.93
C LEU A 42 11.93 -28.39 9.85
N TYR A 43 13.21 -28.74 9.72
CA TYR A 43 14.30 -27.78 9.58
C TYR A 43 14.12 -26.89 8.35
N GLU A 44 13.89 -27.48 7.17
CA GLU A 44 13.64 -26.74 5.92
C GLU A 44 12.39 -25.85 6.02
N SER A 45 11.32 -26.34 6.66
CA SER A 45 10.08 -25.56 6.84
C SER A 45 10.20 -24.38 7.82
N LEU A 46 11.09 -24.48 8.80
CA LEU A 46 11.42 -23.39 9.72
C LEU A 46 12.33 -22.36 9.05
N LEU A 47 13.37 -22.80 8.31
CA LEU A 47 14.24 -21.93 7.53
C LEU A 47 13.47 -21.15 6.45
N ALA A 48 12.55 -21.81 5.74
CA ALA A 48 11.70 -21.17 4.73
C ALA A 48 10.81 -20.05 5.31
N ARG A 49 10.60 -20.02 6.64
CA ARG A 49 9.89 -18.95 7.36
C ARG A 49 10.82 -17.98 8.07
N GLY A 50 12.12 -18.02 7.78
CA GLY A 50 13.13 -17.11 8.32
C GLY A 50 13.50 -17.37 9.78
N VAL A 51 13.20 -18.56 10.32
CA VAL A 51 13.58 -18.94 11.69
C VAL A 51 15.03 -19.42 11.70
N ARG A 52 15.86 -18.89 12.61
CA ARG A 52 17.25 -19.34 12.78
C ARG A 52 17.26 -20.63 13.61
N VAL A 53 17.46 -21.76 12.95
CA VAL A 53 17.43 -23.08 13.60
C VAL A 53 18.85 -23.64 13.71
N PHE A 54 19.23 -24.10 14.90
CA PHE A 54 20.45 -24.87 15.06
C PHE A 54 20.21 -26.35 14.73
N LEU A 55 20.99 -26.87 13.78
CA LEU A 55 21.10 -28.28 13.41
C LEU A 55 22.59 -28.66 13.39
N ASP A 56 22.93 -29.83 13.91
CA ASP A 56 24.30 -30.27 14.20
C ASP A 56 25.27 -30.25 13.00
N ASP A 57 24.81 -30.54 11.77
CA ASP A 57 25.68 -30.54 10.57
C ASP A 57 25.86 -29.13 9.91
N ASP A 58 24.94 -28.18 10.15
CA ASP A 58 24.92 -26.85 9.51
C ASP A 58 25.34 -25.70 10.45
N GLY A 59 25.27 -25.91 11.77
CA GLY A 59 25.47 -24.86 12.78
C GLY A 59 26.86 -24.82 13.44
N LEU A 60 27.76 -25.76 13.11
CA LEU A 60 29.12 -25.86 13.66
C LEU A 60 30.17 -25.42 12.63
N ASP A 61 31.14 -24.58 13.04
CA ASP A 61 32.23 -24.16 12.16
C ASP A 61 33.24 -25.31 11.98
N ARG A 62 33.78 -25.46 10.76
CA ARG A 62 34.75 -26.52 10.44
C ARG A 62 36.05 -26.30 11.21
N GLY A 63 36.24 -27.05 12.28
CA GLY A 63 37.43 -26.98 13.16
C GLY A 63 37.10 -26.91 14.65
N ASP A 64 35.83 -26.70 15.02
CA ASP A 64 35.40 -26.59 16.41
C ASP A 64 35.31 -27.95 17.13
N GLU A 65 35.54 -27.94 18.44
CA GLU A 65 35.18 -29.08 19.28
C GLU A 65 33.65 -29.21 19.34
N ILE A 66 33.12 -30.38 18.96
CA ILE A 66 31.68 -30.61 18.79
C ILE A 66 30.92 -30.48 20.12
N ALA A 67 31.53 -30.89 21.23
CA ALA A 67 30.86 -30.99 22.53
C ALA A 67 30.58 -29.64 23.23
N PRO A 68 31.55 -28.71 23.34
CA PRO A 68 31.32 -27.42 23.99
C PRO A 68 30.39 -26.53 23.17
N SER A 69 30.60 -26.49 21.84
CA SER A 69 29.85 -25.66 20.90
C SER A 69 28.37 -26.02 20.85
N LEU A 70 28.03 -27.29 21.04
CA LEU A 70 26.64 -27.76 21.06
C LEU A 70 25.91 -27.42 22.38
N LEU A 71 26.62 -27.43 23.52
CA LEU A 71 26.08 -26.97 24.80
C LEU A 71 25.90 -25.44 24.84
N GLU A 72 26.82 -24.69 24.22
CA GLU A 72 26.69 -23.24 24.01
C GLU A 72 25.49 -22.91 23.10
N ALA A 73 25.31 -23.66 22.01
CA ALA A 73 24.15 -23.49 21.14
C ALA A 73 22.82 -23.70 21.87
N ILE A 74 22.76 -24.64 22.83
CA ILE A 74 21.57 -24.84 23.69
C ILE A 74 21.33 -23.62 24.59
N ASP A 75 22.38 -23.07 25.22
CA ASP A 75 22.28 -21.87 26.05
C ASP A 75 21.86 -20.62 25.23
N ASP A 76 22.20 -20.59 23.94
CA ASP A 76 21.91 -19.52 23.00
C ASP A 76 20.59 -19.70 22.21
N SER A 77 19.74 -20.67 22.57
CA SER A 77 18.50 -20.98 21.83
C SER A 77 17.21 -20.56 22.55
N ALA A 78 16.29 -19.90 21.82
CA ALA A 78 15.04 -19.37 22.40
C ALA A 78 14.04 -20.45 22.80
N ALA A 79 13.92 -21.49 21.98
CA ALA A 79 13.04 -22.64 22.20
C ALA A 79 13.71 -23.95 21.76
N PHE A 80 13.19 -25.06 22.27
CA PHE A 80 13.72 -26.40 22.02
C PHE A 80 12.64 -27.28 21.42
N ILE A 81 12.90 -27.90 20.27
CA ILE A 81 12.08 -29.00 19.75
C ILE A 81 12.84 -30.29 19.98
N VAL A 82 12.25 -31.20 20.77
CA VAL A 82 12.87 -32.46 21.17
C VAL A 82 12.14 -33.61 20.50
N ILE A 83 12.78 -34.23 19.50
CA ILE A 83 12.23 -35.34 18.72
C ILE A 83 12.71 -36.66 19.34
N ILE A 84 11.84 -37.29 20.11
CA ILE A 84 12.15 -38.52 20.85
C ILE A 84 11.76 -39.72 20.00
N SER A 85 12.75 -40.49 19.56
CA SER A 85 12.60 -41.74 18.81
C SER A 85 12.89 -42.98 19.70
N PRO A 86 12.58 -44.22 19.26
CA PRO A 86 12.83 -45.42 20.06
C PRO A 86 14.28 -45.59 20.52
N LYS A 87 15.28 -45.17 19.72
CA LYS A 87 16.70 -45.28 20.08
C LYS A 87 17.29 -43.99 20.65
N TYR A 88 16.48 -42.98 20.98
CA TYR A 88 16.97 -41.70 21.51
C TYR A 88 17.83 -41.88 22.78
N ALA A 89 17.36 -42.70 23.73
CA ALA A 89 18.09 -42.96 24.99
C ALA A 89 19.28 -43.93 24.87
N SER A 90 19.59 -44.42 23.66
CA SER A 90 20.81 -45.22 23.44
C SER A 90 22.06 -44.35 23.24
N SER A 91 21.87 -43.04 23.07
CA SER A 91 22.94 -42.08 22.88
C SER A 91 23.13 -41.23 24.12
N HIS A 92 24.33 -41.27 24.72
CA HIS A 92 24.65 -40.40 25.84
C HIS A 92 24.64 -38.92 25.42
N TRP A 93 24.91 -38.59 24.15
CA TRP A 93 24.90 -37.22 23.63
C TRP A 93 23.50 -36.62 23.66
N CYS A 94 22.51 -37.31 23.10
CA CYS A 94 21.11 -36.87 23.16
C CYS A 94 20.62 -36.71 24.62
N LEU A 95 21.08 -37.58 25.54
CA LEU A 95 20.72 -37.48 26.96
C LEU A 95 21.44 -36.31 27.68
N ASP A 96 22.69 -36.02 27.34
CA ASP A 96 23.44 -34.87 27.85
C ASP A 96 22.82 -33.55 27.35
N GLU A 97 22.44 -33.47 26.07
CA GLU A 97 21.66 -32.36 25.51
C GLU A 97 20.33 -32.15 26.26
N LEU A 98 19.57 -33.23 26.45
CA LEU A 98 18.26 -33.17 27.10
C LEU A 98 18.36 -32.65 28.54
N VAL A 99 19.42 -33.03 29.27
CA VAL A 99 19.70 -32.50 30.61
C VAL A 99 19.95 -31.01 30.55
N LYS A 100 20.78 -30.53 29.60
CA LYS A 100 21.08 -29.11 29.43
C LYS A 100 19.85 -28.30 29.03
N ILE A 101 19.04 -28.81 28.08
CA ILE A 101 17.75 -28.23 27.68
C ILE A 101 16.83 -28.08 28.89
N CYS A 102 16.73 -29.12 29.73
CA CYS A 102 15.90 -29.11 30.93
C CYS A 102 16.36 -28.09 31.99
N GLN A 103 17.64 -27.70 31.99
CA GLN A 103 18.20 -26.69 32.89
C GLN A 103 17.90 -25.26 32.43
N CYS A 104 17.75 -25.03 31.13
CA CYS A 104 17.55 -23.70 30.55
C CYS A 104 16.21 -23.03 30.91
N ARG A 105 15.21 -23.78 31.41
CA ARG A 105 13.86 -23.29 31.77
C ARG A 105 13.14 -22.48 30.67
N ARG A 106 13.42 -22.75 29.39
CA ARG A 106 12.70 -22.15 28.24
C ARG A 106 11.69 -23.13 27.63
N LEU A 107 11.01 -22.72 26.57
CA LEU A 107 9.97 -23.51 25.91
C LEU A 107 10.53 -24.83 25.36
N ILE A 108 9.93 -25.95 25.77
CA ILE A 108 10.24 -27.30 25.27
C ILE A 108 9.01 -27.83 24.53
N LEU A 109 9.18 -28.20 23.26
CA LEU A 109 8.16 -28.77 22.40
C LEU A 109 8.53 -30.23 22.08
N PRO A 110 8.04 -31.21 22.86
CA PRO A 110 8.34 -32.61 22.60
C PRO A 110 7.53 -33.16 21.42
N VAL A 111 8.21 -33.88 20.54
CA VAL A 111 7.64 -34.70 19.47
C VAL A 111 7.97 -36.16 19.78
N PHE A 112 6.96 -36.93 20.10
CA PHE A 112 7.04 -38.35 20.43
C PHE A 112 6.92 -39.16 19.14
N TYR A 113 8.07 -39.38 18.49
CA TYR A 113 8.14 -40.05 17.19
C TYR A 113 8.17 -41.57 17.35
N ARG A 114 7.05 -42.23 17.05
CA ARG A 114 6.87 -43.69 17.16
C ARG A 114 7.11 -44.25 18.57
N VAL A 115 6.86 -43.42 19.59
CA VAL A 115 7.00 -43.77 21.01
C VAL A 115 5.86 -43.17 21.81
N ASP A 116 5.45 -43.85 22.88
CA ASP A 116 4.42 -43.35 23.79
C ASP A 116 5.06 -42.41 24.85
N PRO A 117 4.49 -41.21 25.10
CA PRO A 117 4.95 -40.31 26.16
C PRO A 117 5.07 -40.99 27.55
N ASN A 118 4.21 -41.95 27.87
CA ASN A 118 4.28 -42.72 29.12
C ASN A 118 5.54 -43.59 29.18
N GLN A 119 5.96 -44.19 28.05
CA GLN A 119 7.20 -44.96 27.97
C GLN A 119 8.43 -44.04 28.15
N VAL A 120 8.38 -42.82 27.61
CA VAL A 120 9.42 -41.80 27.83
C VAL A 120 9.47 -41.39 29.31
N ARG A 121 8.30 -41.12 29.92
CA ARG A 121 8.17 -40.66 31.30
C ARG A 121 8.61 -41.69 32.34
N HIS A 122 8.41 -42.98 32.07
CA HIS A 122 8.79 -44.08 32.95
C HIS A 122 10.06 -44.81 32.50
N GLN A 123 10.69 -44.35 31.41
CA GLN A 123 11.87 -44.96 30.79
C GLN A 123 11.68 -46.47 30.57
N SER A 124 10.48 -46.87 30.16
CA SER A 124 10.07 -48.25 29.91
C SER A 124 10.03 -48.56 28.41
N GLY A 125 9.88 -49.85 28.04
CA GLY A 125 9.86 -50.26 26.63
C GLY A 125 11.22 -50.02 25.93
N PRO A 126 11.26 -49.29 24.79
CA PRO A 126 12.47 -49.18 23.96
C PRO A 126 13.65 -48.45 24.65
N PHE A 127 13.40 -47.75 25.75
CA PHE A 127 14.42 -46.99 26.47
C PHE A 127 15.14 -47.80 27.57
N GLN A 128 14.61 -48.96 27.99
CA GLN A 128 15.15 -49.74 29.11
C GLN A 128 16.56 -50.24 28.82
N GLU A 129 16.79 -50.79 27.63
CA GLU A 129 18.08 -51.36 27.23
C GLU A 129 19.16 -50.27 27.14
N GLY A 130 18.81 -49.09 26.61
CA GLY A 130 19.69 -47.92 26.54
C GLY A 130 20.16 -47.48 27.92
N PHE A 131 19.24 -47.28 28.87
CA PHE A 131 19.60 -46.91 30.24
C PHE A 131 20.38 -48.01 30.97
N THR A 132 20.03 -49.29 30.81
CA THR A 132 20.78 -50.41 31.39
C THR A 132 22.23 -50.45 30.88
N SER A 133 22.44 -50.15 29.60
CA SER A 133 23.77 -50.05 28.99
C SER A 133 24.57 -48.88 29.57
N HIS A 134 23.91 -47.74 29.79
CA HIS A 134 24.53 -46.55 30.37
C HIS A 134 24.90 -46.72 31.86
N GLU A 135 24.09 -47.42 32.65
CA GLU A 135 24.39 -47.74 34.06
C GLU A 135 25.64 -48.58 34.24
N ARG A 136 25.98 -49.43 33.25
CA ARG A 136 27.22 -50.22 33.26
C ARG A 136 28.45 -49.41 32.87
N LYS A 137 28.28 -48.25 32.22
CA LYS A 137 29.36 -47.48 31.56
C LYS A 137 29.65 -46.14 32.21
N TYR A 138 28.68 -45.53 32.88
CA TYR A 138 28.79 -44.18 33.43
C TYR A 138 28.43 -44.16 34.91
N GLU A 139 28.94 -43.14 35.61
CA GLU A 139 28.66 -42.93 37.03
C GLU A 139 27.16 -42.75 37.32
N GLU A 140 26.71 -43.29 38.45
CA GLU A 140 25.31 -43.31 38.87
C GLU A 140 24.68 -41.90 38.89
N ASN A 141 25.43 -40.89 39.34
CA ASN A 141 24.98 -39.49 39.36
C ASN A 141 24.68 -38.94 37.96
N LYS A 142 25.43 -39.35 36.94
CA LYS A 142 25.24 -38.89 35.56
C LYS A 142 23.98 -39.52 34.97
N VAL A 143 23.82 -40.84 35.15
CA VAL A 143 22.62 -41.57 34.70
C VAL A 143 21.36 -41.09 35.40
N ARG A 144 21.44 -40.76 36.70
CA ARG A 144 20.31 -40.19 37.45
C ARG A 144 19.80 -38.89 36.82
N LYS A 145 20.71 -37.98 36.43
CA LYS A 145 20.34 -36.72 35.75
C LYS A 145 19.65 -36.99 34.41
N TRP A 146 20.12 -37.98 33.64
CA TRP A 146 19.48 -38.39 32.37
C TRP A 146 18.06 -38.94 32.59
N ARG A 147 17.86 -39.77 33.62
CA ARG A 147 16.54 -40.30 33.97
C ARG A 147 15.57 -39.19 34.38
N GLU A 148 16.02 -38.21 35.15
CA GLU A 148 15.22 -37.04 35.54
C GLU A 148 14.81 -36.17 34.34
N ALA A 149 15.73 -35.92 33.40
CA ALA A 149 15.45 -35.15 32.20
C ALA A 149 14.42 -35.84 31.29
N MET A 150 14.57 -37.16 31.06
CA MET A 150 13.60 -37.96 30.29
C MET A 150 12.22 -37.97 30.98
N LYS A 151 12.18 -38.12 32.30
CA LYS A 151 10.93 -38.04 33.07
C LYS A 151 10.26 -36.68 32.94
N LYS A 152 11.04 -35.60 32.96
CA LYS A 152 10.54 -34.22 32.82
C LYS A 152 9.94 -33.99 31.43
N VAL A 153 10.65 -34.34 30.36
CA VAL A 153 10.16 -34.13 28.99
C VAL A 153 8.98 -35.05 28.64
N GLY A 154 8.99 -36.30 29.12
CA GLY A 154 7.83 -37.20 28.99
C GLY A 154 6.59 -36.73 29.78
N GLY A 155 6.74 -35.78 30.71
CA GLY A 155 5.63 -35.13 31.42
C GLY A 155 5.10 -33.86 30.74
N VAL A 156 5.72 -33.40 29.65
CA VAL A 156 5.30 -32.20 28.91
C VAL A 156 4.35 -32.62 27.77
N ALA A 157 3.23 -31.91 27.64
CA ALA A 157 2.28 -32.14 26.54
C ALA A 157 2.96 -31.85 25.19
N GLY A 158 2.97 -32.86 24.31
CA GLY A 158 3.62 -32.81 23.00
C GLY A 158 2.81 -33.51 21.92
N TRP A 159 3.43 -33.70 20.75
CA TRP A 159 2.79 -34.31 19.60
C TRP A 159 3.23 -35.77 19.45
N VAL A 160 2.28 -36.68 19.25
CA VAL A 160 2.54 -38.11 19.07
C VAL A 160 2.45 -38.45 17.59
N VAL A 161 3.48 -39.12 17.06
CA VAL A 161 3.50 -39.67 15.70
C VAL A 161 3.45 -41.18 15.80
N SER A 162 2.33 -41.77 15.36
CA SER A 162 2.09 -43.22 15.43
C SER A 162 2.85 -43.98 14.34
N ASN A 163 2.91 -45.31 14.44
CA ASN A 163 3.54 -46.15 13.41
C ASN A 163 2.77 -46.18 12.08
N ASP A 164 1.45 -45.90 12.12
CA ASP A 164 0.53 -45.98 10.98
C ASP A 164 0.35 -44.63 10.25
N SER A 165 1.06 -43.57 10.64
CA SER A 165 0.92 -42.25 10.03
C SER A 165 1.58 -42.19 8.65
N GLU A 166 0.85 -41.73 7.64
CA GLU A 166 1.34 -41.53 6.27
C GLU A 166 2.29 -40.30 6.18
N GLU A 167 3.05 -40.16 5.10
CA GLU A 167 3.97 -39.02 4.93
C GLU A 167 3.24 -37.65 4.96
N GLU A 168 1.97 -37.63 4.55
CA GLU A 168 1.11 -36.44 4.55
C GLU A 168 0.81 -35.93 5.98
N ASP A 169 0.69 -36.84 6.95
CA ASP A 169 0.46 -36.51 8.37
C ASP A 169 1.68 -35.79 8.99
N ASN A 170 2.89 -36.17 8.57
CA ASN A 170 4.12 -35.50 8.99
C ASN A 170 4.15 -34.05 8.49
N HIS A 171 3.67 -33.79 7.27
CA HIS A 171 3.60 -32.43 6.73
C HIS A 171 2.59 -31.55 7.49
N ILE A 172 1.43 -32.11 7.88
CA ILE A 172 0.44 -31.41 8.72
C ILE A 172 1.02 -31.11 10.11
N LEU A 173 1.72 -32.08 10.71
CA LEU A 173 2.38 -31.90 12.01
C LEU A 173 3.46 -30.81 11.93
N ILE A 174 4.33 -30.86 10.92
CA ILE A 174 5.36 -29.83 10.69
C ILE A 174 4.70 -28.46 10.54
N ARG A 175 3.62 -28.33 9.77
CA ARG A 175 2.88 -27.06 9.63
C ARG A 175 2.33 -26.56 10.97
N ARG A 176 1.81 -27.44 11.83
CA ARG A 176 1.32 -27.08 13.17
C ARG A 176 2.45 -26.68 14.11
N LEU A 177 3.56 -27.42 14.10
CA LEU A 177 4.77 -27.12 14.88
C LEU A 177 5.34 -25.76 14.47
N VAL A 178 5.53 -25.52 13.18
CA VAL A 178 6.03 -24.24 12.67
C VAL A 178 5.07 -23.10 13.03
N LYS A 179 3.75 -23.29 12.92
CA LYS A 179 2.77 -22.26 13.34
C LYS A 179 2.86 -21.95 14.84
N ARG A 180 3.06 -22.97 15.70
CA ARG A 180 3.26 -22.78 17.14
C ARG A 180 4.57 -22.06 17.42
N VAL A 181 5.68 -22.47 16.80
CA VAL A 181 6.99 -21.81 16.90
C VAL A 181 6.91 -20.35 16.48
N MET A 182 6.30 -20.04 15.32
CA MET A 182 6.12 -18.67 14.84
C MET A 182 5.22 -17.81 15.73
N ARG A 183 4.26 -18.41 16.45
CA ARG A 183 3.47 -17.71 17.45
C ARG A 183 4.33 -17.33 18.67
N GLU A 184 5.15 -18.26 19.14
CA GLU A 184 6.01 -18.01 20.31
C GLU A 184 7.20 -17.10 19.98
N LEU A 185 7.79 -17.20 18.77
CA LEU A 185 8.86 -16.29 18.32
C LEU A 185 8.40 -14.85 18.14
N ARG A 186 7.10 -14.61 17.91
CA ARG A 186 6.53 -13.26 17.91
C ARG A 186 6.52 -12.64 19.31
N ASN A 187 6.57 -13.44 20.38
CA ASN A 187 6.74 -12.99 21.76
C ASN A 187 8.22 -12.83 22.15
N THR A 188 9.16 -13.10 21.23
CA THR A 188 10.58 -12.89 21.53
C THR A 188 10.83 -11.41 21.76
N PRO A 189 11.34 -11.02 22.94
CA PRO A 189 11.66 -9.63 23.22
C PRO A 189 12.61 -9.07 22.14
N LEU A 190 12.34 -7.86 21.65
CA LEU A 190 13.26 -7.14 20.78
C LEU A 190 14.63 -7.05 21.46
N CYS A 191 15.70 -7.33 20.71
CA CYS A 191 17.06 -7.17 21.23
C CYS A 191 17.30 -5.68 21.57
N VAL A 192 17.39 -5.40 22.87
CA VAL A 192 17.49 -4.04 23.42
C VAL A 192 18.91 -3.51 23.27
N ALA A 193 19.90 -4.21 23.84
CA ALA A 193 21.34 -3.97 23.73
C ALA A 193 22.08 -5.21 24.25
N GLU A 194 23.34 -5.39 23.86
CA GLU A 194 24.18 -6.50 24.38
C GLU A 194 24.33 -6.40 25.91
N PHE A 195 24.47 -5.19 26.45
CA PHE A 195 24.50 -4.87 27.88
C PHE A 195 23.78 -3.54 28.14
N ALA A 196 22.69 -3.59 28.92
CA ALA A 196 21.87 -2.43 29.23
C ALA A 196 22.08 -1.98 30.69
N VAL A 197 22.34 -0.69 30.89
CA VAL A 197 22.54 -0.09 32.22
C VAL A 197 21.56 1.08 32.41
N GLY A 198 20.98 1.22 33.60
CA GLY A 198 20.14 2.36 33.97
C GLY A 198 18.78 2.44 33.25
N LEU A 199 18.32 1.35 32.62
CA LEU A 199 17.05 1.35 31.89
C LEU A 199 15.81 1.21 32.77
N ASP A 200 15.88 0.47 33.88
CA ASP A 200 14.69 0.07 34.66
C ASP A 200 13.84 1.27 35.11
N LYS A 201 14.49 2.28 35.72
CA LYS A 201 13.82 3.50 36.19
C LYS A 201 13.26 4.34 35.03
N ARG A 202 13.93 4.34 33.87
CA ARG A 202 13.49 5.08 32.68
C ARG A 202 12.30 4.40 32.01
N VAL A 203 12.30 3.07 31.97
CA VAL A 203 11.16 2.26 31.52
C VAL A 203 9.97 2.53 32.43
N GLU A 204 10.15 2.49 33.75
CA GLU A 204 9.08 2.78 34.71
C GLU A 204 8.47 4.17 34.49
N ASN A 205 9.31 5.21 34.32
CA ASN A 205 8.83 6.56 34.02
C ASN A 205 7.99 6.62 32.74
N VAL A 206 8.46 5.99 31.65
CA VAL A 206 7.72 5.94 30.38
C VAL A 206 6.41 5.16 30.53
N MET A 207 6.42 4.05 31.26
CA MET A 207 5.23 3.23 31.52
C MET A 207 4.16 3.99 32.30
N ASN A 208 4.57 4.87 33.24
CA ASN A 208 3.67 5.74 33.98
C ASN A 208 3.00 6.79 33.07
N LEU A 209 3.76 7.43 32.16
CA LEU A 209 3.24 8.40 31.20
C LEU A 209 2.31 7.75 30.15
N LEU A 210 2.61 6.51 29.76
CA LEU A 210 1.73 5.72 28.90
C LEU A 210 0.42 5.34 29.58
N GLN A 211 0.27 5.49 30.90
CA GLN A 211 -0.96 5.25 31.66
C GLN A 211 -1.67 3.94 31.24
N ILE A 212 -0.96 2.82 31.27
CA ILE A 212 -1.37 1.55 30.63
C ILE A 212 -2.71 1.00 31.12
N GLN A 213 -3.13 1.37 32.33
CA GLN A 213 -4.41 0.98 32.93
C GLN A 213 -5.60 1.91 32.56
N SER A 214 -5.35 3.01 31.84
CA SER A 214 -6.40 3.93 31.39
C SER A 214 -7.01 3.50 30.06
N ASN A 215 -8.30 3.77 29.87
CA ASN A 215 -9.01 3.44 28.63
C ASN A 215 -8.78 4.45 27.49
N GLY A 216 -8.11 5.59 27.73
CA GLY A 216 -7.85 6.58 26.68
C GLY A 216 -6.76 6.15 25.68
N VAL A 217 -6.73 6.78 24.51
CA VAL A 217 -5.60 6.70 23.56
C VAL A 217 -4.44 7.54 24.08
N ARG A 218 -3.22 6.98 24.03
CA ARG A 218 -1.98 7.69 24.40
C ARG A 218 -0.91 7.51 23.33
N VAL A 219 -0.45 8.63 22.79
CA VAL A 219 0.69 8.76 21.89
C VAL A 219 1.80 9.50 22.63
N LEU A 220 2.95 8.86 22.84
CA LEU A 220 4.09 9.41 23.57
C LEU A 220 5.28 9.63 22.62
N GLY A 221 5.83 10.84 22.64
CA GLY A 221 7.02 11.19 21.87
C GLY A 221 8.29 11.10 22.70
N LEU A 222 9.17 10.16 22.40
CA LEU A 222 10.50 10.05 22.99
C LEU A 222 11.48 10.88 22.16
N TYR A 223 12.06 11.92 22.75
CA TYR A 223 13.02 12.78 22.06
C TYR A 223 14.33 12.92 22.85
N GLY A 224 15.40 13.33 22.16
CA GLY A 224 16.73 13.44 22.75
C GLY A 224 17.83 13.25 21.70
N MET A 225 19.09 13.48 22.09
CA MET A 225 20.24 13.46 21.18
C MET A 225 20.44 12.08 20.49
N GLY A 226 21.02 12.07 19.29
CA GLY A 226 21.46 10.83 18.64
C GLY A 226 22.40 10.04 19.55
N GLY A 227 22.21 8.73 19.70
CA GLY A 227 23.06 7.88 20.55
C GLY A 227 22.76 7.91 22.06
N VAL A 228 21.77 8.69 22.53
CA VAL A 228 21.37 8.74 23.95
C VAL A 228 20.59 7.48 24.42
N GLY A 229 20.19 6.61 23.49
CA GLY A 229 19.46 5.37 23.81
C GLY A 229 17.94 5.43 23.65
N LYS A 230 17.41 6.34 22.82
CA LYS A 230 15.94 6.41 22.53
C LYS A 230 15.39 5.10 21.97
N THR A 231 16.00 4.57 20.92
CA THR A 231 15.63 3.28 20.32
C THR A 231 15.73 2.15 21.33
N THR A 232 16.80 2.14 22.14
CA THR A 232 17.02 1.18 23.23
C THR A 232 15.89 1.24 24.28
N LEU A 233 15.51 2.44 24.72
CA LEU A 233 14.42 2.64 25.66
C LEU A 233 13.07 2.23 25.06
N ALA A 234 12.79 2.61 23.81
CA ALA A 234 11.55 2.25 23.11
C ALA A 234 11.41 0.73 22.96
N LYS A 235 12.49 0.02 22.61
CA LYS A 235 12.52 -1.45 22.56
C LYS A 235 12.29 -2.08 23.93
N ALA A 236 12.91 -1.56 24.98
CA ALA A 236 12.73 -2.06 26.35
C ALA A 236 11.27 -1.88 26.84
N VAL A 237 10.67 -0.72 26.56
CA VAL A 237 9.26 -0.44 26.88
C VAL A 237 8.33 -1.34 26.07
N PHE A 238 8.59 -1.50 24.76
CA PHE A 238 7.82 -2.42 23.92
C PHE A 238 7.83 -3.83 24.50
N ASN A 239 9.00 -4.37 24.85
CA ASN A 239 9.13 -5.71 25.44
C ASN A 239 8.34 -5.89 26.75
N ASN A 240 8.23 -4.85 27.57
CA ASN A 240 7.42 -4.89 28.80
C ASN A 240 5.90 -4.85 28.54
N LEU A 241 5.49 -4.42 27.35
CA LEU A 241 4.08 -4.28 26.95
C LEU A 241 3.60 -5.37 26.00
N VAL A 242 4.51 -6.15 25.42
CA VAL A 242 4.26 -7.24 24.46
C VAL A 242 3.11 -8.12 24.93
N ASP A 243 3.13 -8.64 26.15
CA ASP A 243 2.10 -9.59 26.64
C ASP A 243 0.71 -8.97 26.90
N ARG A 244 0.58 -7.64 26.82
CA ARG A 244 -0.66 -6.91 27.13
C ARG A 244 -1.44 -6.45 25.90
N PHE A 245 -0.88 -6.62 24.70
CA PHE A 245 -1.48 -6.20 23.43
C PHE A 245 -1.45 -7.34 22.43
N GLU A 246 -2.62 -7.67 21.87
CA GLU A 246 -2.78 -8.67 20.82
C GLU A 246 -2.25 -8.16 19.47
N HIS A 247 -2.60 -6.93 19.12
CA HIS A 247 -2.12 -6.24 17.91
C HIS A 247 -0.96 -5.32 18.25
N ARG A 248 0.24 -5.63 17.76
CA ARG A 248 1.45 -4.87 18.08
C ARG A 248 2.46 -4.83 16.95
N CYS A 249 3.14 -3.70 16.80
CA CYS A 249 4.10 -3.48 15.72
C CYS A 249 5.24 -2.55 16.17
N PHE A 250 6.47 -2.87 15.76
CA PHE A 250 7.65 -2.02 15.94
C PHE A 250 8.28 -1.75 14.57
N ILE A 251 8.26 -0.50 14.12
CA ILE A 251 8.85 -0.06 12.86
C ILE A 251 10.17 0.65 13.16
N SER A 252 11.28 0.05 12.70
CA SER A 252 12.62 0.63 12.81
C SER A 252 12.97 1.54 11.63
N ASN A 253 13.78 2.57 11.87
CA ASN A 253 14.39 3.45 10.86
C ASN A 253 13.38 4.06 9.87
N VAL A 254 12.30 4.68 10.36
CA VAL A 254 11.26 5.28 9.51
C VAL A 254 11.86 6.31 8.54
N ARG A 255 12.76 7.16 9.00
CA ARG A 255 13.52 8.11 8.17
C ARG A 255 14.22 7.47 6.98
N GLU A 256 14.94 6.37 7.20
CA GLU A 256 15.72 5.71 6.14
C GLU A 256 14.81 5.02 5.12
N VAL A 257 13.77 4.31 5.61
CA VAL A 257 12.87 3.54 4.73
C VAL A 257 11.96 4.45 3.92
N SER A 258 11.48 5.55 4.50
CA SER A 258 10.62 6.51 3.80
C SER A 258 11.35 7.32 2.71
N SER A 259 12.68 7.40 2.77
CA SER A 259 13.50 8.09 1.77
C SER A 259 13.72 7.32 0.45
N LYS A 260 13.26 6.05 0.39
CA LYS A 260 13.33 5.18 -0.80
C LYS A 260 12.06 5.34 -1.66
N ASP A 261 12.13 4.99 -2.94
CA ASP A 261 10.96 4.96 -3.83
C ASP A 261 9.86 4.06 -3.24
N ASP A 262 8.62 4.56 -3.21
CA ASP A 262 7.44 3.98 -2.54
C ASP A 262 7.63 3.62 -1.05
N GLY A 263 8.61 4.25 -0.38
CA GLY A 263 8.98 3.95 1.00
C GLY A 263 7.83 4.07 2.00
N LEU A 264 6.95 5.08 1.85
CA LEU A 264 5.77 5.25 2.73
C LEU A 264 4.71 4.17 2.51
N VAL A 265 4.45 3.78 1.26
CA VAL A 265 3.52 2.69 0.92
C VAL A 265 4.04 1.36 1.47
N SER A 266 5.35 1.13 1.38
CA SER A 266 6.02 -0.02 1.98
C SER A 266 5.86 -0.07 3.50
N LEU A 267 6.01 1.07 4.18
CA LEU A 267 5.82 1.19 5.62
C LEU A 267 4.36 0.96 6.03
N GLN A 268 3.38 1.52 5.31
CA GLN A 268 1.94 1.28 5.56
C GLN A 268 1.58 -0.21 5.39
N SER A 269 2.09 -0.84 4.33
CA SER A 269 1.92 -2.28 4.09
C SER A 269 2.54 -3.12 5.22
N LYS A 270 3.72 -2.72 5.71
CA LYS A 270 4.40 -3.38 6.83
C LYS A 270 3.62 -3.24 8.14
N ILE A 271 3.11 -2.05 8.45
CA ILE A 271 2.27 -1.81 9.63
C ILE A 271 1.04 -2.73 9.62
N LEU A 272 0.33 -2.81 8.48
CA LEU A 272 -0.86 -3.66 8.35
C LEU A 272 -0.53 -5.15 8.51
N LYS A 273 0.55 -5.60 7.88
CA LYS A 273 1.00 -7.00 7.95
C LYS A 273 1.40 -7.40 9.36
N ASP A 274 2.09 -6.52 10.08
CA ASP A 274 2.62 -6.80 11.42
C ASP A 274 1.54 -6.67 12.50
N LEU A 275 0.62 -5.70 12.39
CA LEU A 275 -0.50 -5.55 13.33
C LEU A 275 -1.59 -6.62 13.15
N PHE A 276 -1.86 -7.08 11.93
CA PHE A 276 -2.95 -8.00 11.60
C PHE A 276 -2.47 -9.26 10.84
N PRO A 277 -1.63 -10.11 11.46
CA PRO A 277 -1.01 -11.24 10.78
C PRO A 277 -2.00 -12.37 10.51
N GLY A 278 -2.19 -12.73 9.23
CA GLY A 278 -3.01 -13.86 8.79
C GLY A 278 -4.27 -13.48 8.01
N GLU A 279 -4.57 -12.19 7.90
CA GLU A 279 -5.58 -11.67 6.99
C GLU A 279 -4.96 -11.32 5.64
N VAL A 280 -5.77 -11.37 4.57
CA VAL A 280 -5.33 -10.96 3.23
C VAL A 280 -4.99 -9.47 3.28
N SER A 281 -3.70 -9.16 3.16
CA SER A 281 -3.24 -7.76 3.14
C SER A 281 -3.80 -7.08 1.89
N PRO A 282 -4.56 -5.99 2.02
CA PRO A 282 -5.11 -5.29 0.88
C PRO A 282 -4.00 -4.66 0.04
N THR A 283 -4.16 -4.65 -1.28
CA THR A 283 -3.21 -4.02 -2.21
C THR A 283 -3.25 -2.51 -2.00
N ILE A 284 -2.12 -1.91 -1.62
CA ILE A 284 -1.97 -0.46 -1.47
C ILE A 284 -1.31 0.07 -2.76
N SER A 285 -2.09 0.79 -3.58
CA SER A 285 -1.62 1.41 -4.82
C SER A 285 -0.86 2.71 -4.59
N ASP A 286 -1.19 3.42 -3.51
CA ASP A 286 -0.68 4.76 -3.19
C ASP A 286 -0.89 5.08 -1.69
N VAL A 287 -0.28 6.16 -1.23
CA VAL A 287 -0.24 6.56 0.19
C VAL A 287 -1.63 6.88 0.76
N ASP A 288 -2.55 7.43 -0.04
CA ASP A 288 -3.89 7.85 0.42
C ASP A 288 -4.82 6.63 0.61
N VAL A 289 -4.72 5.65 -0.28
CA VAL A 289 -5.35 4.33 -0.10
C VAL A 289 -4.79 3.67 1.16
N GLY A 290 -3.48 3.71 1.36
CA GLY A 290 -2.82 3.16 2.54
C GLY A 290 -3.30 3.80 3.84
N ILE A 291 -3.42 5.14 3.87
CA ILE A 291 -3.98 5.91 5.00
C ILE A 291 -5.39 5.40 5.33
N SER A 292 -6.26 5.29 4.33
CA SER A 292 -7.65 4.91 4.51
C SER A 292 -7.80 3.49 5.08
N VAL A 293 -6.94 2.57 4.64
CA VAL A 293 -6.92 1.18 5.11
C VAL A 293 -6.38 1.09 6.53
N VAL A 294 -5.24 1.73 6.83
CA VAL A 294 -4.64 1.75 8.18
C VAL A 294 -5.66 2.29 9.17
N LYS A 295 -6.29 3.44 8.87
CA LYS A 295 -7.31 4.06 9.71
C LYS A 295 -8.47 3.10 10.03
N ARG A 296 -9.00 2.40 9.02
CA ARG A 296 -10.12 1.46 9.20
C ARG A 296 -9.78 0.31 10.14
N ARG A 297 -8.53 -0.15 10.16
CA ARG A 297 -8.13 -1.30 10.99
C ARG A 297 -7.78 -0.90 12.42
N VAL A 298 -7.15 0.25 12.62
CA VAL A 298 -6.72 0.71 13.97
C VAL A 298 -7.86 1.32 14.78
N ILE A 299 -9.00 1.68 14.15
CA ILE A 299 -10.18 2.21 14.86
C ILE A 299 -11.00 1.12 15.55
N GLU A 300 -10.88 -0.13 15.11
CA GLU A 300 -11.63 -1.28 15.66
C GLU A 300 -10.81 -2.11 16.64
N ASN A 301 -9.49 -1.89 16.71
CA ASN A 301 -8.57 -2.76 17.41
C ASN A 301 -7.66 -1.98 18.36
N ARG A 302 -7.46 -2.50 19.57
CA ARG A 302 -6.52 -1.95 20.55
C ARG A 302 -5.08 -2.30 20.15
N VAL A 303 -4.28 -1.30 19.78
CA VAL A 303 -2.93 -1.52 19.24
C VAL A 303 -1.80 -0.97 20.11
N LEU A 304 -0.63 -1.62 20.04
CA LEU A 304 0.67 -1.10 20.50
C LEU A 304 1.58 -0.85 19.30
N LEU A 305 1.87 0.41 18.99
CA LEU A 305 2.67 0.79 17.83
C LEU A 305 3.90 1.60 18.22
N VAL A 306 5.08 1.25 17.71
CA VAL A 306 6.30 2.04 17.88
C VAL A 306 6.87 2.45 16.54
N LEU A 307 7.09 3.75 16.34
CA LEU A 307 7.74 4.33 15.17
C LEU A 307 9.10 4.91 15.57
N ASP A 308 10.18 4.30 15.10
CA ASP A 308 11.55 4.68 15.47
C ASP A 308 12.23 5.55 14.40
N ASP A 309 12.90 6.62 14.84
CA ASP A 309 13.67 7.60 14.04
C ASP A 309 12.80 8.30 12.97
N VAL A 310 11.76 9.00 13.42
CA VAL A 310 10.91 9.86 12.57
C VAL A 310 11.50 11.27 12.48
N ASP A 311 11.61 11.82 11.27
CA ASP A 311 12.21 13.15 11.01
C ASP A 311 11.34 14.10 10.16
N ASP A 312 10.20 13.64 9.64
CA ASP A 312 9.22 14.49 8.92
C ASP A 312 7.80 14.22 9.42
N VAL A 313 7.00 15.30 9.58
CA VAL A 313 5.59 15.23 9.98
C VAL A 313 4.77 14.43 8.96
N LYS A 314 5.13 14.50 7.66
CA LYS A 314 4.45 13.73 6.60
C LYS A 314 4.50 12.22 6.84
N GLN A 315 5.56 11.73 7.48
CA GLN A 315 5.68 10.31 7.85
C GLN A 315 4.61 9.94 8.89
N LEU A 316 4.34 10.82 9.85
CA LEU A 316 3.29 10.59 10.85
C LEU A 316 1.89 10.69 10.22
N ASP A 317 1.65 11.71 9.40
CA ASP A 317 0.38 11.89 8.70
C ASP A 317 0.03 10.66 7.86
N ALA A 318 1.03 10.05 7.20
CA ALA A 318 0.85 8.86 6.37
C ALA A 318 0.70 7.55 7.17
N LEU A 319 1.41 7.39 8.30
CA LEU A 319 1.49 6.10 9.00
C LEU A 319 0.48 5.95 10.15
N ILE A 320 0.19 7.04 10.85
CA ILE A 320 -0.68 7.03 12.04
C ILE A 320 -1.78 8.08 11.97
N GLY A 321 -1.65 9.08 11.10
CA GLY A 321 -2.58 10.19 10.98
C GLY A 321 -2.88 10.82 12.34
N LYS A 322 -4.15 11.12 12.59
CA LYS A 322 -4.55 11.78 13.84
C LYS A 322 -4.82 10.79 14.97
N ARG A 323 -4.70 11.27 16.22
CA ARG A 323 -4.93 10.44 17.42
C ARG A 323 -6.33 9.83 17.48
N GLU A 324 -7.34 10.49 16.90
CA GLU A 324 -8.72 10.00 16.91
C GLU A 324 -8.92 8.76 16.03
N TRP A 325 -7.90 8.33 15.28
CA TRP A 325 -7.98 7.10 14.48
C TRP A 325 -7.94 5.84 15.35
N PHE A 326 -7.34 5.90 16.53
CA PHE A 326 -7.05 4.70 17.32
C PHE A 326 -8.20 4.34 18.25
N TYR A 327 -8.48 3.04 18.36
CA TYR A 327 -9.41 2.51 19.35
C TYR A 327 -8.96 2.80 20.79
N GLU A 328 -9.92 2.92 21.69
CA GLU A 328 -9.69 3.14 23.12
C GLU A 328 -8.70 2.11 23.72
N GLY A 329 -7.80 2.59 24.56
CA GLY A 329 -6.75 1.78 25.18
C GLY A 329 -5.51 1.55 24.32
N SER A 330 -5.42 2.11 23.11
CA SER A 330 -4.25 2.02 22.22
C SER A 330 -3.06 2.85 22.72
N ARG A 331 -1.84 2.38 22.46
CA ARG A 331 -0.57 3.01 22.87
C ARG A 331 0.37 3.16 21.68
N VAL A 332 0.80 4.39 21.42
CA VAL A 332 1.75 4.70 20.33
C VAL A 332 2.98 5.37 20.91
N ILE A 333 4.17 4.92 20.51
CA ILE A 333 5.46 5.51 20.91
C ILE A 333 6.19 5.98 19.65
N ILE A 334 6.64 7.22 19.63
CA ILE A 334 7.38 7.79 18.49
C ILE A 334 8.74 8.23 18.99
N THR A 335 9.83 7.74 18.39
CA THR A 335 11.17 8.25 18.69
C THR A 335 11.61 9.27 17.63
N THR A 336 12.17 10.39 18.07
CA THR A 336 12.68 11.42 17.18
C THR A 336 13.88 12.15 17.78
N ARG A 337 14.64 12.84 16.92
CA ARG A 337 15.65 13.82 17.35
C ARG A 337 15.08 15.23 17.35
N ASP A 338 13.95 15.46 16.68
CA ASP A 338 13.36 16.77 16.47
C ASP A 338 11.92 16.81 17.01
N THR A 339 11.70 17.60 18.06
CA THR A 339 10.39 17.77 18.67
C THR A 339 9.38 18.47 17.75
N ARG A 340 9.82 19.19 16.71
CA ARG A 340 8.95 19.86 15.73
C ARG A 340 8.17 18.88 14.87
N VAL A 341 8.69 17.67 14.72
CA VAL A 341 8.04 16.56 14.00
C VAL A 341 6.85 16.01 14.79
N LEU A 342 6.75 16.36 16.08
CA LEU A 342 5.71 15.91 16.99
C LEU A 342 4.77 17.08 17.35
N PRO A 343 3.94 17.58 16.41
CA PRO A 343 3.01 18.66 16.72
C PRO A 343 2.01 18.23 17.79
N ASN A 344 1.53 19.19 18.58
CA ASN A 344 0.61 18.99 19.71
C ASN A 344 -0.72 18.31 19.34
N ASN A 345 -1.03 18.14 18.05
CA ASN A 345 -2.21 17.44 17.55
C ASN A 345 -1.96 15.92 17.36
N HIS A 346 -0.70 15.49 17.31
CA HIS A 346 -0.28 14.10 17.05
C HIS A 346 0.25 13.38 18.30
N VAL A 347 0.91 14.08 19.24
CA VAL A 347 1.45 13.49 20.49
C VAL A 347 0.86 14.03 21.81
N ASN A 348 0.41 13.15 22.71
CA ASN A 348 -0.17 13.54 24.01
C ASN A 348 0.86 14.14 24.96
N GLU A 349 2.04 13.51 25.06
CA GLU A 349 3.10 13.90 25.98
C GLU A 349 4.47 13.67 25.34
N LEU A 350 5.46 14.45 25.77
CA LEU A 350 6.84 14.33 25.33
C LEU A 350 7.72 13.90 26.50
N TYR A 351 8.60 12.92 26.27
CA TYR A 351 9.58 12.46 27.24
C TYR A 351 10.99 12.65 26.69
N GLU A 352 11.79 13.46 27.38
CA GLU A 352 13.19 13.69 27.08
C GLU A 352 14.04 12.53 27.61
N VAL A 353 14.67 11.79 26.70
CA VAL A 353 15.61 10.73 27.06
C VAL A 353 16.96 11.35 27.41
N LYS A 354 17.26 11.39 28.70
CA LYS A 354 18.50 11.94 29.26
C LYS A 354 19.64 10.92 29.28
N GLU A 355 20.81 11.49 29.45
CA GLU A 355 22.13 10.87 29.56
C GLU A 355 22.23 9.96 30.79
N LEU A 356 23.16 8.99 30.78
CA LEU A 356 23.36 8.09 31.93
C LEU A 356 23.86 8.87 33.15
N TYR A 357 23.46 8.40 34.34
CA TYR A 357 24.11 8.85 35.57
C TYR A 357 25.58 8.43 35.54
N PHE A 358 26.43 9.16 36.25
CA PHE A 358 27.88 8.96 36.15
C PHE A 358 28.29 7.51 36.47
N ASP A 359 27.70 6.91 37.50
CA ASP A 359 27.99 5.54 37.90
C ASP A 359 27.52 4.51 36.85
N GLU A 360 26.35 4.74 36.24
CA GLU A 360 25.80 3.92 35.15
C GLU A 360 26.66 4.02 33.88
N ALA A 361 27.13 5.23 33.56
CA ALA A 361 28.01 5.50 32.42
C ALA A 361 29.37 4.82 32.58
N LEU A 362 29.93 4.86 33.81
CA LEU A 362 31.18 4.19 34.15
C LEU A 362 31.03 2.66 34.08
N GLU A 363 29.90 2.12 34.54
CA GLU A 363 29.58 0.70 34.44
C GLU A 363 29.46 0.26 32.97
N LEU A 364 28.72 1.00 32.14
CA LEU A 364 28.57 0.70 30.71
C LEU A 364 29.92 0.74 29.98
N PHE A 365 30.70 1.81 30.16
CA PHE A 365 32.03 1.92 29.56
C PHE A 365 32.97 0.81 30.01
N SER A 366 33.01 0.52 31.33
CA SER A 366 33.82 -0.55 31.90
C SER A 366 33.47 -1.90 31.29
N TYR A 367 32.19 -2.16 31.05
CA TYR A 367 31.76 -3.40 30.42
C TYR A 367 32.33 -3.53 29.00
N HIS A 368 32.22 -2.50 28.16
CA HIS A 368 32.73 -2.55 26.79
C HIS A 368 34.26 -2.56 26.72
N ALA A 369 34.95 -1.91 27.66
CA ALA A 369 36.41 -1.82 27.68
C ALA A 369 37.11 -3.02 28.30
N VAL A 370 36.59 -3.56 29.40
CA VAL A 370 37.26 -4.60 30.18
C VAL A 370 36.35 -5.78 30.56
N ARG A 371 35.10 -5.82 30.08
CA ARG A 371 34.10 -6.88 30.33
C ARG A 371 33.83 -7.11 31.82
N ARG A 372 33.80 -6.02 32.59
CA ARG A 372 33.47 -6.00 34.03
C ARG A 372 32.61 -4.80 34.36
N ASN A 373 31.80 -4.90 35.42
CA ASN A 373 30.91 -3.82 35.84
C ASN A 373 31.65 -2.61 36.45
N LYS A 374 32.92 -2.80 36.86
CA LYS A 374 33.80 -1.72 37.33
C LYS A 374 35.21 -1.86 36.75
N PRO A 375 35.89 -0.75 36.42
CA PRO A 375 37.28 -0.79 35.97
C PRO A 375 38.19 -1.30 37.09
N THR A 376 39.31 -1.93 36.73
CA THR A 376 40.36 -2.26 37.72
C THR A 376 41.07 -0.99 38.21
N GLU A 377 41.67 -1.02 39.41
CA GLU A 377 42.28 0.17 40.05
C GLU A 377 43.24 0.93 39.12
N ASN A 378 44.06 0.22 38.35
CA ASN A 378 45.03 0.82 37.43
C ASN A 378 44.38 1.62 36.28
N PHE A 379 43.15 1.30 35.88
CA PHE A 379 42.42 1.98 34.80
C PHE A 379 41.25 2.82 35.29
N LEU A 380 40.95 2.83 36.59
CA LEU A 380 39.78 3.50 37.15
C LEU A 380 39.81 5.02 36.90
N ASN A 381 40.94 5.67 37.19
CA ASN A 381 41.10 7.12 36.99
C ASN A 381 40.99 7.50 35.50
N LEU A 382 41.64 6.75 34.61
CA LEU A 382 41.55 6.96 33.17
C LEU A 382 40.13 6.72 32.64
N SER A 383 39.45 5.66 33.12
CA SER A 383 38.05 5.36 32.78
C SER A 383 37.12 6.49 33.21
N GLN A 384 37.26 7.01 34.43
CA GLN A 384 36.46 8.15 34.92
C GLN A 384 36.68 9.41 34.06
N GLN A 385 37.91 9.66 33.62
CA GLN A 385 38.22 10.78 32.73
C GLN A 385 37.62 10.59 31.33
N ILE A 386 37.68 9.39 30.75
CA ILE A 386 37.05 9.08 29.45
C ILE A 386 35.53 9.19 29.54
N VAL A 387 34.91 8.68 30.60
CA VAL A 387 33.45 8.80 30.86
C VAL A 387 33.03 10.27 30.98
N SER A 388 33.85 11.10 31.63
CA SER A 388 33.61 12.54 31.74
C SER A 388 33.73 13.24 30.37
N LEU A 389 34.73 12.85 29.56
CA LEU A 389 34.98 13.44 28.23
C LEU A 389 33.95 13.03 27.17
N THR A 390 33.31 11.87 27.32
CA THR A 390 32.30 11.33 26.39
C THR A 390 30.87 11.83 26.70
N GLY A 391 30.71 12.75 27.66
CA GLY A 391 29.41 13.34 28.01
C GLY A 391 28.41 12.34 28.59
N LYS A 392 28.85 11.17 29.06
CA LYS A 392 28.00 10.07 29.59
C LYS A 392 27.01 9.52 28.54
N MET A 393 27.34 9.61 27.25
CA MET A 393 26.51 9.13 26.14
C MET A 393 26.68 7.62 25.90
N PRO A 394 25.62 6.80 25.96
CA PRO A 394 25.71 5.35 25.81
C PRO A 394 26.49 4.89 24.57
N LEU A 395 26.18 5.44 23.39
CA LEU A 395 26.84 5.05 22.14
C LEU A 395 28.33 5.42 22.12
N ALA A 396 28.69 6.60 22.65
CA ALA A 396 30.09 7.02 22.72
C ALA A 396 30.88 6.12 23.69
N LEU A 397 30.30 5.82 24.86
CA LEU A 397 30.88 4.94 25.86
C LEU A 397 31.11 3.53 25.30
N GLU A 398 30.16 3.00 24.53
CA GLU A 398 30.28 1.70 23.87
C GLU A 398 31.38 1.67 22.80
N VAL A 399 31.45 2.70 21.94
CA VAL A 399 32.47 2.80 20.89
C VAL A 399 33.87 2.94 21.48
N PHE A 400 34.05 3.84 22.45
CA PHE A 400 35.36 4.04 23.08
C PHE A 400 35.75 2.87 23.98
N GLY A 401 34.79 2.28 24.70
CA GLY A 401 35.04 1.06 25.45
C GLY A 401 35.50 -0.06 24.53
N SER A 402 34.78 -0.31 23.44
CA SER A 402 35.14 -1.34 22.46
C SER A 402 36.48 -1.07 21.78
N PHE A 403 36.85 0.19 21.54
CA PHE A 403 38.18 0.56 21.02
C PHE A 403 39.33 0.24 22.00
N LEU A 404 39.04 0.27 23.30
CA LEU A 404 39.99 -0.05 24.36
C LEU A 404 39.97 -1.53 24.75
N PHE A 405 39.01 -2.27 24.23
CA PHE A 405 38.86 -3.70 24.47
C PHE A 405 40.11 -4.47 24.04
N GLY A 406 40.69 -5.23 24.97
CA GLY A 406 41.90 -6.02 24.75
C GLY A 406 43.23 -5.29 25.01
N LYS A 407 43.22 -3.96 25.20
CA LYS A 407 44.42 -3.19 25.55
C LYS A 407 44.74 -3.32 27.03
N ARG A 408 45.92 -3.85 27.35
CA ARG A 408 46.31 -4.22 28.72
C ARG A 408 47.35 -3.29 29.34
N ARG A 409 47.92 -2.36 28.57
CA ARG A 409 48.94 -1.41 29.03
C ARG A 409 48.32 -0.05 29.34
N VAL A 410 48.79 0.61 30.40
CA VAL A 410 48.28 1.92 30.83
C VAL A 410 48.61 2.99 29.79
N GLU A 411 49.78 2.90 29.17
CA GLU A 411 50.25 3.84 28.15
C GLU A 411 49.34 3.84 26.90
N GLU A 412 48.69 2.72 26.57
CA GLU A 412 47.76 2.62 25.44
C GLU A 412 46.40 3.29 25.75
N TRP A 413 46.02 3.33 27.02
CA TRP A 413 44.83 4.03 27.50
C TRP A 413 45.11 5.52 27.67
N GLU A 414 46.32 5.89 28.10
CA GLU A 414 46.79 7.28 28.11
C GLU A 414 46.91 7.86 26.69
N ASP A 415 47.46 7.12 25.73
CA ASP A 415 47.50 7.51 24.30
C ASP A 415 46.08 7.65 23.71
N ALA A 416 45.16 6.73 24.06
CA ALA A 416 43.75 6.87 23.66
C ALA A 416 43.07 8.07 24.30
N LEU A 417 43.37 8.37 25.57
CA LEU A 417 42.89 9.55 26.30
C LEU A 417 43.49 10.84 25.74
N GLU A 418 44.77 10.85 25.34
CA GLU A 418 45.41 11.96 24.65
C GLU A 418 44.83 12.17 23.25
N LYS A 419 44.49 11.11 22.52
CA LYS A 419 43.74 11.19 21.26
C LYS A 419 42.32 11.75 21.45
N LEU A 420 41.67 11.42 22.57
CA LEU A 420 40.39 11.98 23.01
C LEU A 420 40.50 13.46 23.46
N ARG A 421 41.66 13.86 24.01
CA ARG A 421 41.97 15.25 24.41
C ARG A 421 42.54 16.10 23.27
N GLY A 422 43.05 15.49 22.20
CA GLY A 422 44.02 16.07 21.27
C GLY A 422 43.44 16.84 20.09
N THR A 423 43.59 18.16 20.14
CA THR A 423 43.28 19.15 19.08
C THR A 423 44.12 18.99 17.81
N ARG A 424 45.17 18.16 17.79
CA ARG A 424 46.03 17.88 16.63
C ARG A 424 45.55 16.72 15.77
N HIS A 425 44.65 15.86 16.23
CA HIS A 425 44.12 14.73 15.44
C HIS A 425 42.71 14.99 14.92
N THR A 426 42.09 16.10 15.30
CA THR A 426 40.77 16.52 14.83
C THR A 426 40.83 16.83 13.34
N GLN A 427 40.32 15.91 12.52
CA GLN A 427 40.25 16.08 11.08
C GLN A 427 38.93 16.72 10.62
N GLY A 428 37.88 16.70 11.45
CA GLY A 428 36.56 17.24 11.11
C GLY A 428 35.87 17.87 12.32
N ILE A 429 35.23 19.03 12.11
CA ILE A 429 34.41 19.74 13.11
C ILE A 429 33.08 20.12 12.47
N VAL A 430 31.98 19.92 13.20
CA VAL A 430 30.63 20.35 12.79
C VAL A 430 30.01 21.19 13.89
N LEU A 431 29.71 22.45 13.57
CA LEU A 431 29.05 23.45 14.40
C LEU A 431 27.82 23.94 13.62
N ASP A 432 26.61 23.58 14.07
CA ASP A 432 25.37 23.95 13.37
C ASP A 432 24.40 24.59 14.35
N PHE A 433 24.07 25.87 14.09
CA PHE A 433 23.08 26.67 14.81
C PHE A 433 21.81 26.77 13.96
N GLU A 434 20.58 26.81 14.49
CA GLU A 434 19.38 26.93 13.63
C GLU A 434 18.85 28.38 13.57
N GLU A 435 18.57 28.88 12.35
CA GLU A 435 18.12 30.27 12.05
C GLU A 435 16.73 30.63 12.63
N LYS A 436 15.90 29.64 13.05
CA LYS A 436 14.50 29.87 13.47
C LYS A 436 14.31 30.53 14.85
N ILE A 437 15.37 30.75 15.62
CA ILE A 437 15.26 31.39 16.96
C ILE A 437 15.09 32.92 16.86
N LEU A 438 15.53 33.57 15.78
CA LEU A 438 15.57 35.04 15.70
C LEU A 438 14.25 35.72 15.29
N HIS A 439 13.34 35.03 14.60
CA HIS A 439 12.14 35.67 14.04
C HIS A 439 10.84 35.52 14.84
N LYS A 440 10.82 34.78 15.95
CA LYS A 440 9.54 34.49 16.65
C LYS A 440 9.29 35.14 18.01
N ASN A 441 10.27 35.78 18.67
CA ASN A 441 10.04 36.25 20.04
C ASN A 441 10.23 37.75 20.19
N LYS A 442 9.14 38.48 19.92
CA LYS A 442 8.95 39.86 20.40
C LYS A 442 7.91 39.97 21.53
N ALA A 443 7.45 38.84 22.08
CA ALA A 443 6.52 38.80 23.19
C ALA A 443 7.08 37.92 24.33
N GLU A 444 7.35 38.59 25.44
CA GLU A 444 7.32 38.16 26.85
C GLU A 444 7.90 36.79 27.29
N SER A 445 8.92 36.93 28.15
CA SER A 445 9.19 36.22 29.41
C SER A 445 9.53 34.73 29.47
N ASP A 446 9.69 33.99 28.38
CA ASP A 446 10.21 32.61 28.47
C ASP A 446 11.29 32.32 27.42
N PHE A 447 12.56 32.65 27.70
CA PHE A 447 13.71 32.08 27.00
C PHE A 447 14.91 31.86 27.95
N PRO A 448 15.65 30.71 27.89
CA PRO A 448 15.48 29.52 27.04
C PRO A 448 15.39 28.17 27.81
N LYS A 449 14.38 27.33 27.47
CA LYS A 449 14.40 25.87 27.69
C LYS A 449 14.86 25.08 26.44
N ASN A 450 15.28 25.75 25.38
CA ASN A 450 15.75 25.14 24.13
C ASN A 450 17.27 25.34 23.98
N LEU A 451 18.04 24.39 24.48
CA LEU A 451 19.51 24.34 24.38
C LEU A 451 19.98 23.21 23.43
N GLY A 452 19.19 22.84 22.42
CA GLY A 452 19.57 21.82 21.43
C GLY A 452 20.85 22.13 20.63
N TRP A 453 21.23 23.42 20.53
CA TRP A 453 22.41 23.91 19.81
C TRP A 453 23.73 23.78 20.61
N ILE A 454 23.65 23.67 21.95
CA ILE A 454 24.80 23.33 22.81
C ILE A 454 25.32 21.92 22.50
N PHE A 455 24.45 21.03 22.01
CA PHE A 455 24.76 19.61 21.83
C PHE A 455 25.56 19.29 20.56
N ASN A 456 25.55 20.15 19.53
CA ASN A 456 26.43 19.97 18.36
C ASN A 456 27.91 20.26 18.68
N LEU A 457 28.19 20.99 19.76
CA LEU A 457 29.54 21.36 20.16
C LEU A 457 30.33 20.24 20.86
N ILE A 458 29.64 19.19 21.31
CA ILE A 458 30.22 18.14 22.17
C ILE A 458 30.83 16.97 21.36
N ASN A 459 30.61 16.93 20.04
CA ASN A 459 31.34 16.00 19.15
C ASN A 459 32.81 16.39 18.96
N VAL A 460 33.21 17.58 19.38
CA VAL A 460 34.60 18.02 19.35
C VAL A 460 35.21 17.74 20.71
N SER A 461 36.35 17.01 20.72
CA SER A 461 37.13 16.61 21.91
C SER A 461 36.91 17.53 23.11
N GLY A 462 36.66 16.98 24.30
CA GLY A 462 36.14 17.71 25.48
C GLY A 462 36.83 19.03 25.85
N TYR A 463 38.04 19.30 25.36
CA TYR A 463 38.69 20.62 25.39
C TYR A 463 37.96 21.69 24.54
N ILE A 464 37.58 21.38 23.30
CA ILE A 464 36.92 22.30 22.36
C ILE A 464 35.48 22.55 22.79
N GLY A 465 34.76 21.50 23.23
CA GLY A 465 33.43 21.64 23.83
C GLY A 465 33.44 22.61 25.02
N GLN A 466 34.44 22.53 25.91
CA GLN A 466 34.50 23.37 27.11
C GLN A 466 34.96 24.81 26.84
N CYS A 467 35.90 25.02 25.91
CA CYS A 467 36.29 26.36 25.45
C CYS A 467 35.15 27.08 24.72
N LEU A 468 34.40 26.35 23.90
CA LEU A 468 33.27 26.89 23.15
C LEU A 468 32.06 27.14 24.08
N MET A 469 31.76 26.25 25.04
CA MET A 469 30.71 26.48 26.06
C MET A 469 30.95 27.76 26.86
N ASN A 470 32.18 27.99 27.33
CA ASN A 470 32.53 29.19 28.09
C ASN A 470 32.46 30.48 27.25
N CYS A 471 32.52 30.39 25.91
CA CYS A 471 32.34 31.54 25.01
C CYS A 471 30.88 31.78 24.63
N PHE A 472 30.07 30.73 24.50
CA PHE A 472 28.69 30.81 23.97
C PHE A 472 27.63 31.12 25.02
N LEU A 473 27.75 30.60 26.24
CA LEU A 473 26.77 30.81 27.30
C LEU A 473 26.46 32.30 27.58
N PRO A 474 27.44 33.21 27.65
CA PRO A 474 27.17 34.64 27.86
C PRO A 474 26.55 35.35 26.65
N GLN A 475 26.80 34.88 25.42
CA GLN A 475 26.36 35.56 24.19
C GLN A 475 24.90 35.26 23.83
N VAL A 476 24.40 34.09 24.23
CA VAL A 476 23.00 33.68 23.95
C VAL A 476 21.99 34.32 24.90
N GLU A 477 22.41 34.71 26.11
CA GLU A 477 21.56 35.46 27.05
C GLU A 477 21.26 36.90 26.59
N GLU A 478 22.07 37.46 25.66
CA GLU A 478 21.95 38.85 25.21
C GLU A 478 21.29 39.03 23.81
N ASN A 479 20.75 37.98 23.19
CA ASN A 479 20.19 38.02 21.81
C ASN A 479 21.16 38.58 20.75
N ARG A 480 22.47 38.32 20.89
CA ARG A 480 23.50 38.78 19.94
C ARG A 480 23.81 37.68 18.92
N GLU A 481 24.20 38.09 17.69
CA GLU A 481 24.80 37.18 16.71
C GLU A 481 25.92 36.37 17.38
N ILE A 482 25.94 35.05 17.19
CA ILE A 482 26.91 34.19 17.85
C ILE A 482 28.26 34.30 17.14
N ILE A 483 29.26 34.79 17.87
CA ILE A 483 30.58 35.09 17.33
C ILE A 483 31.57 33.98 17.74
N VAL A 484 32.15 33.31 16.73
CA VAL A 484 33.24 32.34 16.90
C VAL A 484 34.54 32.96 16.43
N HIS A 485 35.52 33.08 17.33
CA HIS A 485 36.82 33.61 16.95
C HIS A 485 37.71 32.56 16.26
N THR A 486 38.37 32.93 15.16
CA THR A 486 39.26 32.00 14.43
C THR A 486 40.41 31.45 15.29
N LYS A 487 40.83 32.18 16.33
CA LYS A 487 41.91 31.82 17.26
C LYS A 487 41.72 30.43 17.89
N TYR A 488 40.47 29.96 18.01
CA TYR A 488 40.17 28.65 18.56
C TYR A 488 40.55 27.51 17.62
N PHE A 489 40.56 27.75 16.31
CA PHE A 489 40.95 26.77 15.29
C PHE A 489 42.46 26.76 15.00
N GLU A 490 43.21 27.78 15.44
CA GLU A 490 44.67 27.89 15.21
C GLU A 490 45.49 26.69 15.71
N PRO A 491 45.20 26.05 16.87
CA PRO A 491 45.92 24.87 17.33
C PRO A 491 45.63 23.59 16.51
N MET A 492 44.60 23.59 15.67
CA MET A 492 44.05 22.42 14.98
C MET A 492 44.70 22.20 13.62
N VAL A 493 46.01 21.94 13.64
CA VAL A 493 46.85 21.92 12.43
C VAL A 493 46.46 20.87 11.38
N ASN A 494 45.83 19.76 11.78
CA ASN A 494 45.37 18.69 10.88
C ASN A 494 43.86 18.76 10.56
N LEU A 495 43.20 19.90 10.83
CA LEU A 495 41.77 20.06 10.54
C LEU A 495 41.56 20.08 9.02
N ARG A 496 40.77 19.11 8.53
CA ARG A 496 40.46 18.93 7.11
C ARG A 496 39.02 19.27 6.76
N GLN A 497 38.09 19.21 7.70
CA GLN A 497 36.68 19.52 7.51
C GLN A 497 36.19 20.44 8.63
N LEU A 498 35.49 21.50 8.25
CA LEU A 498 34.89 22.47 9.16
C LEU A 498 33.49 22.80 8.66
N GLU A 499 32.49 22.57 9.48
CA GLU A 499 31.10 22.97 9.23
C GLU A 499 30.69 23.96 10.32
N ILE A 500 30.15 25.12 9.94
CA ILE A 500 29.91 26.30 10.80
C ILE A 500 28.60 27.00 10.39
N ASN A 501 27.46 26.32 10.51
CA ASN A 501 26.19 26.82 10.00
C ASN A 501 25.52 27.82 10.97
N ASN A 502 24.97 28.92 10.42
CA ASN A 502 24.26 30.01 11.11
C ASN A 502 25.03 30.69 12.25
N MET A 503 26.36 30.78 12.11
CA MET A 503 27.25 31.46 13.06
C MET A 503 28.07 32.54 12.35
N ARG A 504 28.49 33.58 13.09
CA ARG A 504 29.41 34.60 12.61
C ARG A 504 30.83 34.23 13.02
N LEU A 505 31.75 34.23 12.05
CA LEU A 505 33.14 33.88 12.29
C LEU A 505 34.01 35.15 12.25
N GLU A 506 34.67 35.47 13.37
CA GLU A 506 35.49 36.68 13.51
C GLU A 506 36.97 36.34 13.69
N GLY A 507 37.79 36.74 12.73
CA GLY A 507 39.24 36.58 12.79
C GLY A 507 39.86 36.53 11.42
N LYS A 508 41.17 36.26 11.36
CA LYS A 508 41.98 36.47 10.15
C LYS A 508 42.39 35.17 9.44
N PHE A 509 42.33 34.02 10.10
CA PHE A 509 42.99 32.80 9.62
C PHE A 509 42.13 31.54 9.83
N LEU A 510 42.01 30.71 8.79
CA LEU A 510 41.55 29.32 8.90
C LEU A 510 42.77 28.37 8.77
N PRO A 511 42.71 27.14 9.32
CA PRO A 511 43.79 26.16 9.18
C PRO A 511 44.19 25.93 7.72
N ALA A 512 45.49 25.88 7.44
CA ALA A 512 46.01 25.87 6.06
C ALA A 512 45.70 24.56 5.31
N GLU A 513 45.60 23.44 6.02
CA GLU A 513 45.33 22.09 5.49
C GLU A 513 43.82 21.78 5.33
N LEU A 514 42.94 22.76 5.56
CA LEU A 514 41.49 22.57 5.47
C LEU A 514 41.09 22.23 4.02
N LYS A 515 40.37 21.11 3.86
CA LYS A 515 39.88 20.58 2.58
C LYS A 515 38.39 20.82 2.36
N TRP A 516 37.58 20.87 3.41
CA TRP A 516 36.14 21.05 3.35
C TRP A 516 35.73 22.18 4.28
N LEU A 517 35.04 23.18 3.75
CA LEU A 517 34.41 24.24 4.52
C LEU A 517 32.91 24.30 4.18
N GLN A 518 32.05 24.02 5.15
CA GLN A 518 30.61 24.26 5.07
C GLN A 518 30.24 25.41 6.03
N TRP A 519 29.53 26.41 5.53
CA TRP A 519 29.08 27.56 6.30
C TRP A 519 27.71 27.99 5.80
N ARG A 520 26.69 27.21 6.14
CA ARG A 520 25.31 27.52 5.76
C ARG A 520 24.80 28.72 6.53
N GLY A 521 23.97 29.55 5.91
CA GLY A 521 23.44 30.76 6.56
C GLY A 521 24.53 31.73 7.03
N CYS A 522 25.59 31.91 6.23
CA CYS A 522 26.66 32.85 6.56
C CYS A 522 26.11 34.28 6.68
N PRO A 523 26.31 34.97 7.82
CA PRO A 523 25.74 36.30 8.07
C PRO A 523 26.56 37.44 7.46
N LEU A 524 27.62 37.14 6.70
CA LEU A 524 28.55 38.12 6.17
C LEU A 524 28.17 38.52 4.74
N GLU A 525 28.19 39.81 4.46
CA GLU A 525 27.97 40.35 3.10
C GLU A 525 29.12 39.98 2.14
N ASN A 526 30.34 39.96 2.69
CA ASN A 526 31.58 39.60 2.03
C ASN A 526 32.42 38.74 2.98
N ILE A 527 33.13 37.73 2.48
CA ILE A 527 33.96 36.86 3.32
C ILE A 527 35.31 37.55 3.62
N PRO A 528 35.60 37.96 4.87
CA PRO A 528 36.71 38.86 5.21
C PRO A 528 38.03 38.09 5.46
N LEU A 529 38.33 37.07 4.65
CA LEU A 529 39.55 36.29 4.80
C LEU A 529 40.72 36.93 4.06
N LYS A 530 41.81 37.25 4.77
CA LYS A 530 43.08 37.70 4.16
C LYS A 530 43.70 36.63 3.25
N SER A 531 43.45 35.35 3.55
CA SER A 531 43.91 34.21 2.75
C SER A 531 43.02 32.99 2.99
N TRP A 532 42.57 32.36 1.91
CA TRP A 532 41.86 31.08 1.95
C TRP A 532 42.82 29.90 2.26
N PRO A 533 42.32 28.78 2.82
CA PRO A 533 43.10 27.56 2.99
C PRO A 533 43.66 27.07 1.65
N ARG A 534 44.89 26.54 1.67
CA ARG A 534 45.60 26.16 0.42
C ARG A 534 45.02 24.88 -0.18
N GLU A 535 44.58 23.96 0.67
CA GLU A 535 44.10 22.62 0.30
C GLU A 535 42.57 22.51 0.14
N LEU A 536 41.86 23.66 0.12
CA LEU A 536 40.40 23.67 0.08
C LEU A 536 39.87 23.05 -1.22
N ALA A 537 39.15 21.94 -1.09
CA ALA A 537 38.52 21.19 -2.16
C ALA A 537 37.00 21.38 -2.21
N VAL A 538 36.33 21.57 -1.08
CA VAL A 538 34.87 21.75 -0.99
C VAL A 538 34.53 23.04 -0.26
N LEU A 539 33.70 23.88 -0.88
CA LEU A 539 33.12 25.07 -0.29
C LEU A 539 31.59 25.00 -0.39
N ASP A 540 30.90 24.86 0.73
CA ASP A 540 29.43 24.87 0.82
C ASP A 540 28.95 26.06 1.64
N LEU A 541 28.35 27.06 1.01
CA LEU A 541 27.76 28.25 1.63
C LEU A 541 26.23 28.28 1.48
N LYS A 542 25.58 27.12 1.33
CA LYS A 542 24.14 27.02 1.07
C LYS A 542 23.29 27.85 2.04
N GLY A 543 22.29 28.56 1.51
CA GLY A 543 21.32 29.33 2.29
C GLY A 543 21.87 30.60 2.92
N SER A 544 23.01 31.11 2.43
CA SER A 544 23.60 32.35 2.96
C SER A 544 22.91 33.58 2.36
N ASN A 545 21.96 34.13 3.11
CA ASN A 545 21.04 35.16 2.63
C ASN A 545 21.65 36.56 2.47
N LYS A 546 22.83 36.83 3.05
CA LYS A 546 23.47 38.16 3.04
C LYS A 546 24.61 38.29 2.03
N ILE A 547 25.09 37.19 1.43
CA ILE A 547 26.27 37.23 0.55
C ILE A 547 25.88 37.91 -0.77
N GLU A 548 26.43 39.10 -1.00
CA GLU A 548 26.28 39.81 -2.28
C GLU A 548 27.41 39.46 -3.26
N ASN A 549 28.65 39.41 -2.76
CA ASN A 549 29.86 39.11 -3.53
C ASN A 549 30.75 38.10 -2.77
N LEU A 550 31.13 37.01 -3.44
CA LEU A 550 31.93 35.94 -2.80
C LEU A 550 33.36 36.41 -2.44
N TRP A 551 34.00 37.11 -3.37
CA TRP A 551 35.35 37.65 -3.22
C TRP A 551 35.29 39.15 -3.48
N GLY A 552 35.66 39.95 -2.48
CA GLY A 552 35.75 41.40 -2.66
C GLY A 552 36.70 41.72 -3.82
N TRP A 553 36.37 42.75 -4.60
CA TRP A 553 37.05 43.12 -5.87
C TRP A 553 38.58 43.35 -5.77
N ASN A 554 39.15 43.34 -4.56
CA ASN A 554 40.57 43.59 -4.25
C ASN A 554 41.34 42.37 -3.67
N SER A 555 40.85 41.13 -3.80
CA SER A 555 41.50 39.93 -3.20
C SER A 555 41.98 38.89 -4.24
N TYR A 556 43.28 38.89 -4.55
CA TYR A 556 43.92 38.11 -5.61
C TYR A 556 44.21 36.63 -5.31
N LYS A 557 43.55 35.97 -4.34
CA LYS A 557 43.87 34.57 -3.97
C LYS A 557 42.64 33.70 -3.80
N VAL A 558 42.09 33.30 -4.93
CA VAL A 558 41.11 32.22 -5.09
C VAL A 558 41.72 30.86 -4.66
N PRO A 559 40.97 29.94 -4.01
CA PRO A 559 41.47 28.61 -3.67
C PRO A 559 41.76 27.78 -4.93
N LYS A 560 43.03 27.37 -5.14
CA LYS A 560 43.48 26.70 -6.37
C LYS A 560 43.05 25.23 -6.48
N ASN A 561 42.81 24.57 -5.35
CA ASN A 561 42.49 23.15 -5.26
C ASN A 561 40.97 22.88 -5.17
N LEU A 562 40.13 23.91 -5.38
CA LEU A 562 38.68 23.79 -5.25
C LEU A 562 38.10 22.86 -6.31
N MET A 563 37.34 21.85 -5.86
CA MET A 563 36.65 20.85 -6.68
C MET A 563 35.13 21.01 -6.66
N VAL A 564 34.54 21.43 -5.53
CA VAL A 564 33.10 21.61 -5.37
C VAL A 564 32.80 22.98 -4.76
N MET A 565 31.88 23.72 -5.39
CA MET A 565 31.36 24.99 -4.89
C MET A 565 29.83 24.92 -4.84
N ASN A 566 29.24 24.96 -3.65
CA ASN A 566 27.80 25.00 -3.43
C ASN A 566 27.40 26.34 -2.81
N LEU A 567 26.69 27.17 -3.55
CA LEU A 567 26.11 28.44 -3.12
C LEU A 567 24.58 28.43 -3.31
N SER A 568 23.96 27.24 -3.29
CA SER A 568 22.50 27.13 -3.45
C SER A 568 21.76 27.93 -2.38
N HIS A 569 20.62 28.52 -2.73
CA HIS A 569 19.79 29.38 -1.91
C HIS A 569 20.49 30.65 -1.38
N CYS A 570 21.56 31.12 -2.03
CA CYS A 570 22.15 32.43 -1.74
C CYS A 570 21.37 33.55 -2.47
N ILE A 571 20.24 33.95 -1.88
CA ILE A 571 19.25 34.81 -2.54
C ILE A 571 19.75 36.22 -2.92
N GLN A 572 20.75 36.77 -2.22
CA GLN A 572 21.33 38.10 -2.48
C GLN A 572 22.57 38.09 -3.38
N LEU A 573 23.04 36.91 -3.81
CA LEU A 573 24.24 36.81 -4.63
C LEU A 573 24.01 37.45 -6.00
N VAL A 574 24.72 38.55 -6.30
CA VAL A 574 24.49 39.34 -7.53
C VAL A 574 25.32 38.82 -8.71
N ALA A 575 26.56 38.41 -8.44
CA ALA A 575 27.51 37.96 -9.45
C ALA A 575 28.50 36.93 -8.88
N ILE A 576 28.97 36.04 -9.76
CA ILE A 576 30.05 35.10 -9.45
C ILE A 576 31.40 35.76 -9.79
N PRO A 577 32.45 35.59 -8.97
CA PRO A 577 33.76 36.17 -9.23
C PRO A 577 34.57 35.39 -10.29
N ASP A 578 35.77 35.90 -10.62
CA ASP A 578 36.69 35.26 -11.58
C ASP A 578 37.25 33.92 -11.07
N LEU A 579 36.73 32.81 -11.60
CA LEU A 579 37.14 31.44 -11.29
C LEU A 579 38.33 30.93 -12.12
N SER A 580 39.03 31.78 -12.90
CA SER A 580 40.14 31.36 -13.77
C SER A 580 41.27 30.59 -13.04
N GLY A 581 41.43 30.86 -11.73
CA GLY A 581 42.38 30.16 -10.86
C GLY A 581 41.97 28.76 -10.38
N CYS A 582 40.69 28.38 -10.48
CA CYS A 582 40.12 27.12 -9.98
C CYS A 582 40.23 25.97 -10.99
N LYS A 583 41.45 25.48 -11.24
CA LYS A 583 41.70 24.49 -12.31
C LYS A 583 41.11 23.08 -12.05
N HIS A 584 40.71 22.77 -10.82
CA HIS A 584 40.22 21.46 -10.42
C HIS A 584 38.70 21.40 -10.18
N LEU A 585 37.96 22.45 -10.53
CA LEU A 585 36.54 22.59 -10.20
C LEU A 585 35.68 21.63 -11.03
N GLU A 586 35.03 20.68 -10.38
CA GLU A 586 34.18 19.64 -10.99
C GLU A 586 32.69 19.92 -10.85
N LYS A 587 32.25 20.55 -9.76
CA LYS A 587 30.82 20.83 -9.51
C LYS A 587 30.59 22.25 -9.00
N ILE A 588 29.64 22.94 -9.61
CA ILE A 588 29.11 24.24 -9.16
C ILE A 588 27.60 24.12 -8.98
N ASP A 589 27.11 24.46 -7.80
CA ASP A 589 25.68 24.49 -7.47
C ASP A 589 25.27 25.88 -7.02
N LEU A 590 24.33 26.49 -7.74
CA LEU A 590 23.81 27.83 -7.59
C LEU A 590 22.28 27.82 -7.57
N GLU A 591 21.67 26.67 -7.28
CA GLU A 591 20.21 26.54 -7.25
C GLU A 591 19.58 27.65 -6.38
N HIS A 592 18.51 28.28 -6.84
CA HIS A 592 17.73 29.28 -6.13
C HIS A 592 18.51 30.56 -5.74
N CYS A 593 19.50 30.98 -6.54
CA CYS A 593 20.16 32.29 -6.41
C CYS A 593 19.36 33.38 -7.15
N ILE A 594 18.30 33.89 -6.52
CA ILE A 594 17.30 34.77 -7.17
C ILE A 594 17.90 36.09 -7.67
N SER A 595 18.83 36.71 -6.94
CA SER A 595 19.46 38.00 -7.35
C SER A 595 20.60 37.86 -8.36
N LEU A 596 20.95 36.63 -8.77
CA LEU A 596 22.07 36.40 -9.66
C LEU A 596 21.73 36.92 -11.06
N THR A 597 22.36 38.03 -11.46
CA THR A 597 22.07 38.68 -12.75
C THR A 597 23.04 38.24 -13.85
N ARG A 598 24.30 37.96 -13.48
CA ARG A 598 25.39 37.69 -14.41
C ARG A 598 26.32 36.59 -13.89
N ILE A 599 26.73 35.72 -14.79
CA ILE A 599 27.78 34.73 -14.58
C ILE A 599 29.08 35.26 -15.22
N HIS A 600 30.21 35.11 -14.53
CA HIS A 600 31.50 35.55 -15.05
C HIS A 600 32.01 34.62 -16.17
N GLU A 601 32.61 35.20 -17.22
CA GLU A 601 33.11 34.49 -18.42
C GLU A 601 34.11 33.37 -18.09
N SER A 602 34.85 33.50 -16.98
CA SER A 602 35.80 32.47 -16.53
C SER A 602 35.17 31.09 -16.35
N ILE A 603 33.87 30.98 -16.03
CA ILE A 603 33.20 29.67 -15.87
C ILE A 603 33.25 28.88 -17.19
N GLY A 604 33.07 29.57 -18.31
CA GLY A 604 33.12 28.95 -19.62
C GLY A 604 34.50 28.45 -20.03
N SER A 605 35.57 28.92 -19.37
CA SER A 605 36.95 28.47 -19.58
C SER A 605 37.37 27.25 -18.74
N LEU A 606 36.51 26.78 -17.81
CA LEU A 606 36.85 25.68 -16.90
C LEU A 606 36.86 24.33 -17.61
N THR A 607 38.01 23.66 -17.65
CA THR A 607 38.11 22.38 -18.37
C THR A 607 37.63 21.18 -17.56
N THR A 608 37.64 21.24 -16.23
CA THR A 608 37.37 20.11 -15.32
C THR A 608 35.92 19.99 -14.88
N LEU A 609 35.07 20.99 -15.19
CA LEU A 609 33.69 21.06 -14.70
C LEU A 609 32.84 19.95 -15.32
N ARG A 610 32.12 19.20 -14.48
CA ARG A 610 31.21 18.10 -14.83
C ARG A 610 29.74 18.44 -14.58
N SER A 611 29.45 19.25 -13.57
CA SER A 611 28.06 19.62 -13.22
C SER A 611 27.96 21.11 -12.90
N LEU A 612 27.00 21.78 -13.55
CA LEU A 612 26.64 23.17 -13.31
C LEU A 612 25.12 23.27 -13.09
N ASN A 613 24.73 23.58 -11.86
CA ASN A 613 23.32 23.78 -11.48
C ASN A 613 23.05 25.27 -11.23
N LEU A 614 22.13 25.84 -12.00
CA LEU A 614 21.66 27.23 -11.95
C LEU A 614 20.13 27.29 -11.83
N LYS A 615 19.51 26.21 -11.35
CA LYS A 615 18.05 26.10 -11.25
C LYS A 615 17.46 27.28 -10.45
N SER A 616 16.33 27.84 -10.89
CA SER A 616 15.61 28.94 -10.22
C SER A 616 16.41 30.24 -10.02
N CYS A 617 17.45 30.49 -10.84
CA CYS A 617 18.12 31.79 -10.93
C CYS A 617 17.31 32.78 -11.78
N SER A 618 16.16 33.23 -11.26
CA SER A 618 15.16 33.98 -12.03
C SER A 618 15.65 35.29 -12.68
N ASN A 619 16.59 36.01 -12.06
CA ASN A 619 17.13 37.26 -12.63
C ASN A 619 18.33 37.05 -13.58
N LEU A 620 18.71 35.81 -13.89
CA LEU A 620 19.84 35.54 -14.79
C LEU A 620 19.49 35.94 -16.22
N ILE A 621 20.16 36.98 -16.75
CA ILE A 621 19.85 37.52 -18.08
C ILE A 621 20.67 36.82 -19.17
N THR A 622 21.96 36.60 -18.91
CA THR A 622 22.92 36.08 -19.90
C THR A 622 23.78 34.97 -19.31
N PHE A 623 23.91 33.87 -20.04
CA PHE A 623 24.94 32.86 -19.84
C PHE A 623 26.28 33.33 -20.45
N PRO A 624 27.46 32.83 -20.01
CA PRO A 624 28.76 33.21 -20.57
C PRO A 624 28.82 33.07 -22.09
N SER A 625 29.43 34.04 -22.77
CA SER A 625 29.48 34.08 -24.23
C SER A 625 30.43 33.04 -24.84
N ASP A 626 31.50 32.67 -24.13
CA ASP A 626 32.40 31.59 -24.51
C ASP A 626 32.39 30.46 -23.48
N VAL A 627 31.87 29.30 -23.87
CA VAL A 627 31.86 28.05 -23.06
C VAL A 627 32.70 26.93 -23.67
N SER A 628 33.68 27.28 -24.49
CA SER A 628 34.56 26.33 -25.19
C SER A 628 35.44 25.47 -24.25
N GLY A 629 35.66 25.92 -23.01
CA GLY A 629 36.40 25.20 -21.99
C GLY A 629 35.64 24.02 -21.39
N LEU A 630 34.30 24.07 -21.32
CA LEU A 630 33.42 23.10 -20.64
C LEU A 630 33.29 21.72 -21.33
N LYS A 631 34.40 21.15 -21.79
CA LYS A 631 34.47 19.92 -22.59
C LYS A 631 34.05 18.66 -21.83
N HIS A 632 34.19 18.66 -20.50
CA HIS A 632 33.87 17.55 -19.62
C HIS A 632 32.54 17.71 -18.88
N LEU A 633 31.76 18.75 -19.19
CA LEU A 633 30.46 18.98 -18.57
C LEU A 633 29.49 17.86 -18.96
N GLU A 634 28.88 17.21 -17.97
CA GLU A 634 27.92 16.10 -18.12
C GLU A 634 26.48 16.56 -17.85
N SER A 635 26.28 17.52 -16.94
CA SER A 635 24.96 18.05 -16.56
C SER A 635 24.96 19.58 -16.48
N LEU A 636 24.02 20.20 -17.20
CA LEU A 636 23.75 21.63 -17.17
C LEU A 636 22.26 21.86 -16.86
N ILE A 637 21.99 22.45 -15.70
CA ILE A 637 20.63 22.74 -15.22
C ILE A 637 20.43 24.26 -15.18
N LEU A 638 19.54 24.77 -16.01
CA LEU A 638 19.14 26.18 -16.11
C LEU A 638 17.63 26.36 -15.86
N SER A 639 16.92 25.32 -15.42
CA SER A 639 15.47 25.32 -15.22
C SER A 639 15.03 26.45 -14.27
N GLY A 640 14.02 27.25 -14.61
CA GLY A 640 13.54 28.39 -13.83
C GLY A 640 14.36 29.68 -13.95
N CYS A 641 15.28 29.78 -14.92
CA CYS A 641 15.95 31.04 -15.27
C CYS A 641 15.05 31.90 -16.18
N SER A 642 14.01 32.51 -15.60
CA SER A 642 12.92 33.17 -16.33
C SER A 642 13.33 34.38 -17.19
N MET A 643 14.50 34.96 -16.99
CA MET A 643 15.03 36.09 -17.78
C MET A 643 16.07 35.68 -18.84
N LEU A 644 16.47 34.40 -18.89
CA LEU A 644 17.49 33.90 -19.80
C LEU A 644 16.93 33.79 -21.22
N LYS A 645 17.45 34.59 -22.16
CA LYS A 645 16.90 34.73 -23.52
C LYS A 645 17.53 33.80 -24.57
N ALA A 646 18.78 33.41 -24.38
CA ALA A 646 19.52 32.63 -25.36
C ALA A 646 20.69 31.87 -24.72
N LEU A 647 21.06 30.76 -25.36
CA LEU A 647 22.30 30.02 -25.09
C LEU A 647 23.39 30.42 -26.11
N PRO A 648 24.68 30.43 -25.74
CA PRO A 648 25.77 30.80 -26.64
C PRO A 648 26.03 29.73 -27.70
N GLU A 649 26.50 30.13 -28.89
CA GLU A 649 26.90 29.19 -29.97
C GLU A 649 28.03 28.23 -29.55
N SER A 650 28.84 28.62 -28.57
CA SER A 650 29.87 27.77 -28.01
C SER A 650 29.34 26.59 -27.17
N VAL A 651 28.03 26.50 -26.86
CA VAL A 651 27.42 25.33 -26.15
C VAL A 651 27.81 24.02 -26.83
N SER A 652 27.95 24.04 -28.15
CA SER A 652 28.37 22.90 -28.97
C SER A 652 29.74 22.29 -28.62
N ASN A 653 30.55 22.96 -27.80
CA ASN A 653 31.84 22.45 -27.31
C ASN A 653 31.73 21.53 -26.09
N MET A 654 30.56 21.44 -25.44
CA MET A 654 30.31 20.59 -24.27
C MET A 654 30.13 19.11 -24.68
N LYS A 655 31.16 18.51 -25.29
CA LYS A 655 31.07 17.18 -25.94
C LYS A 655 30.71 16.01 -25.00
N SER A 656 30.80 16.21 -23.69
CA SER A 656 30.42 15.22 -22.67
C SER A 656 28.99 15.39 -22.12
N LEU A 657 28.24 16.39 -22.58
CA LEU A 657 26.94 16.74 -21.99
C LEU A 657 25.92 15.62 -22.23
N LYS A 658 25.32 15.15 -21.13
CA LYS A 658 24.27 14.13 -21.11
C LYS A 658 22.90 14.70 -20.80
N SER A 659 22.83 15.70 -19.92
CA SER A 659 21.56 16.31 -19.51
C SER A 659 21.63 17.84 -19.66
N LEU A 660 20.67 18.38 -20.41
CA LEU A 660 20.46 19.82 -20.58
C LEU A 660 19.01 20.15 -20.19
N LEU A 661 18.83 20.75 -19.02
CA LEU A 661 17.52 21.16 -18.50
C LEU A 661 17.43 22.68 -18.59
N VAL A 662 16.48 23.19 -19.37
CA VAL A 662 16.32 24.63 -19.66
C VAL A 662 14.86 25.07 -19.51
N ASP A 663 14.14 24.38 -18.64
CA ASP A 663 12.71 24.57 -18.37
C ASP A 663 12.39 25.94 -17.78
N ASP A 664 11.18 26.45 -17.95
CA ASP A 664 10.71 27.72 -17.41
C ASP A 664 11.67 28.89 -17.69
N THR A 665 12.34 28.89 -18.86
CA THR A 665 13.22 29.97 -19.33
C THR A 665 12.57 30.83 -20.41
N ALA A 666 13.11 32.02 -20.65
CA ALA A 666 12.69 32.91 -21.74
C ALA A 666 13.45 32.65 -23.06
N ILE A 667 14.00 31.44 -23.23
CA ILE A 667 14.77 31.08 -24.43
C ILE A 667 13.86 31.12 -25.67
N VAL A 668 14.30 31.83 -26.69
CA VAL A 668 13.57 31.96 -27.96
C VAL A 668 13.93 30.86 -28.94
N GLU A 669 15.22 30.49 -29.00
CA GLU A 669 15.76 29.46 -29.89
C GLU A 669 16.99 28.80 -29.28
N LEU A 670 17.26 27.56 -29.70
CA LEU A 670 18.51 26.86 -29.40
C LEU A 670 19.52 27.13 -30.52
N PRO A 671 20.83 27.25 -30.20
CA PRO A 671 21.85 27.47 -31.22
C PRO A 671 21.87 26.31 -32.21
N ASN A 672 22.01 26.62 -33.50
CA ASN A 672 22.05 25.59 -34.54
C ASN A 672 23.16 24.58 -34.28
N SER A 673 24.25 24.98 -33.64
CA SER A 673 25.38 24.11 -33.31
C SER A 673 25.11 23.06 -32.23
N ILE A 674 23.93 23.04 -31.58
CA ILE A 674 23.56 22.07 -30.53
C ILE A 674 23.68 20.61 -30.98
N PHE A 675 23.52 20.34 -32.28
CA PHE A 675 23.64 19.00 -32.87
C PHE A 675 25.00 18.32 -32.62
N ARG A 676 26.04 19.08 -32.25
CA ARG A 676 27.37 18.54 -31.92
C ARG A 676 27.43 17.85 -30.55
N LEU A 677 26.39 17.98 -29.72
CA LEU A 677 26.26 17.34 -28.41
C LEU A 677 25.83 15.87 -28.55
N THR A 678 26.64 15.06 -29.23
CA THR A 678 26.25 13.68 -29.62
C THR A 678 26.05 12.71 -28.44
N LYS A 679 26.39 13.10 -27.21
CA LYS A 679 26.19 12.32 -25.97
C LYS A 679 24.96 12.76 -25.16
N LEU A 680 24.19 13.74 -25.67
CA LEU A 680 23.02 14.25 -24.96
C LEU A 680 21.95 13.16 -24.91
N GLU A 681 21.53 12.80 -23.70
CA GLU A 681 20.54 11.77 -23.38
C GLU A 681 19.19 12.44 -23.03
N HIS A 682 19.22 13.54 -22.26
CA HIS A 682 18.02 14.28 -21.82
C HIS A 682 18.06 15.74 -22.26
N LEU A 683 17.01 16.18 -22.97
CA LEU A 683 16.78 17.58 -23.33
C LEU A 683 15.37 17.99 -22.90
N VAL A 684 15.29 18.86 -21.89
CA VAL A 684 14.02 19.29 -21.27
C VAL A 684 13.91 20.81 -21.41
N LEU A 685 12.83 21.24 -22.07
CA LEU A 685 12.50 22.63 -22.47
C LEU A 685 11.06 22.97 -22.02
N ASP A 686 10.65 22.44 -20.89
CA ASP A 686 9.28 22.58 -20.40
C ASP A 686 8.99 24.04 -20.01
N GLY A 687 7.76 24.51 -20.13
CA GLY A 687 7.36 25.87 -19.75
C GLY A 687 7.97 27.01 -20.57
N CYS A 688 8.75 26.72 -21.63
CA CYS A 688 9.38 27.73 -22.48
C CYS A 688 8.37 28.37 -23.45
N GLN A 689 7.59 29.34 -22.98
CA GLN A 689 6.48 29.95 -23.75
C GLN A 689 6.93 30.76 -24.97
N HIS A 690 8.18 31.23 -25.01
CA HIS A 690 8.73 31.99 -26.14
C HIS A 690 9.51 31.12 -27.15
N PHE A 691 9.67 29.83 -26.86
CA PHE A 691 10.42 28.89 -27.68
C PHE A 691 9.59 28.41 -28.86
N ARG A 692 9.82 28.97 -30.05
CA ARG A 692 8.95 28.74 -31.22
C ARG A 692 9.33 27.52 -32.06
N ARG A 693 10.62 27.24 -32.21
CA ARG A 693 11.13 26.21 -33.14
C ARG A 693 12.37 25.52 -32.61
N LEU A 694 12.46 24.21 -32.88
CA LEU A 694 13.68 23.44 -32.73
C LEU A 694 14.60 23.61 -33.95
N PRO A 695 15.93 23.53 -33.76
CA PRO A 695 16.87 23.62 -34.87
C PRO A 695 16.73 22.42 -35.81
N ASN A 696 16.83 22.66 -37.13
CA ASN A 696 16.71 21.62 -38.15
C ASN A 696 17.75 20.49 -38.03
N CYS A 697 18.83 20.68 -37.27
CA CYS A 697 19.86 19.69 -37.04
C CYS A 697 19.66 18.85 -35.77
N ILE A 698 18.53 18.98 -35.05
CA ILE A 698 18.26 18.25 -33.79
C ILE A 698 18.40 16.73 -33.96
N GLY A 699 18.06 16.20 -35.14
CA GLY A 699 18.17 14.78 -35.47
C GLY A 699 19.56 14.15 -35.37
N HIS A 700 20.65 14.94 -35.29
CA HIS A 700 22.00 14.37 -35.09
C HIS A 700 22.33 14.09 -33.62
N LEU A 701 21.43 14.38 -32.68
CA LEU A 701 21.56 14.00 -31.26
C LEU A 701 21.27 12.51 -31.08
N CYS A 702 22.13 11.65 -31.63
CA CYS A 702 21.88 10.21 -31.72
C CYS A 702 21.72 9.49 -30.36
N SER A 703 22.18 10.07 -29.27
CA SER A 703 22.05 9.52 -27.91
C SER A 703 20.78 9.96 -27.17
N LEU A 704 19.95 10.82 -27.77
CA LEU A 704 18.80 11.41 -27.07
C LEU A 704 17.74 10.34 -26.78
N GLN A 705 17.42 10.19 -25.50
CA GLN A 705 16.41 9.27 -24.96
C GLN A 705 15.13 10.00 -24.58
N GLU A 706 15.25 11.23 -24.08
CA GLU A 706 14.12 12.04 -23.64
C GLU A 706 14.17 13.43 -24.28
N LEU A 707 13.05 13.80 -24.91
CA LEU A 707 12.78 15.15 -25.39
C LEU A 707 11.45 15.63 -24.81
N SER A 708 11.52 16.55 -23.86
CA SER A 708 10.34 17.17 -23.25
C SER A 708 10.25 18.65 -23.59
N LEU A 709 9.06 19.04 -24.06
CA LEU A 709 8.68 20.38 -24.50
C LEU A 709 7.32 20.75 -23.89
N TYR A 710 7.00 20.20 -22.71
CA TYR A 710 5.73 20.37 -22.03
C TYR A 710 5.42 21.86 -21.86
N ARG A 711 4.23 22.32 -22.26
CA ARG A 711 3.79 23.72 -22.12
C ARG A 711 4.75 24.73 -22.78
N SER A 712 5.41 24.33 -23.86
CA SER A 712 6.27 25.21 -24.67
C SER A 712 5.50 25.92 -25.78
N GLY A 713 6.06 27.03 -26.29
CA GLY A 713 5.51 27.81 -27.40
C GLY A 713 5.76 27.23 -28.80
N LEU A 714 6.05 25.92 -28.90
CA LEU A 714 6.50 25.28 -30.14
C LEU A 714 5.44 25.36 -31.23
N GLU A 715 5.79 25.94 -32.38
CA GLU A 715 4.93 26.07 -33.57
C GLU A 715 5.00 24.82 -34.47
N GLU A 716 6.20 24.28 -34.68
CA GLU A 716 6.47 23.15 -35.58
C GLU A 716 7.63 22.27 -35.08
N LEU A 717 7.53 20.95 -35.34
CA LEU A 717 8.61 19.99 -35.14
C LEU A 717 9.39 19.79 -36.46
N PRO A 718 10.73 19.88 -36.46
CA PRO A 718 11.51 19.70 -37.68
C PRO A 718 11.54 18.22 -38.10
N ASN A 719 11.58 17.98 -39.42
CA ASN A 719 11.62 16.61 -39.99
C ASN A 719 12.81 15.78 -39.48
N SER A 720 13.91 16.41 -39.06
CA SER A 720 15.07 15.72 -38.53
C SER A 720 14.82 15.01 -37.20
N VAL A 721 13.76 15.34 -36.45
CA VAL A 721 13.36 14.62 -35.22
C VAL A 721 13.25 13.12 -35.47
N GLY A 722 12.76 12.70 -36.64
CA GLY A 722 12.70 11.28 -37.01
C GLY A 722 14.04 10.55 -37.12
N SER A 723 15.17 11.24 -37.01
CA SER A 723 16.51 10.61 -36.97
C SER A 723 16.93 10.18 -35.57
N LEU A 724 16.19 10.54 -34.52
CA LEU A 724 16.49 10.25 -33.12
C LEU A 724 16.13 8.80 -32.75
N LYS A 725 16.93 7.84 -33.22
CA LYS A 725 16.62 6.40 -33.09
C LYS A 725 16.58 5.85 -31.66
N ASN A 726 17.20 6.54 -30.70
CA ASN A 726 17.23 6.13 -29.29
C ASN A 726 16.18 6.84 -28.42
N LEU A 727 15.30 7.66 -29.02
CA LEU A 727 14.29 8.41 -28.29
C LEU A 727 13.22 7.45 -27.75
N GLU A 728 13.05 7.43 -26.43
CA GLU A 728 12.09 6.59 -25.68
C GLU A 728 10.85 7.41 -25.30
N THR A 729 11.05 8.66 -24.87
CA THR A 729 9.98 9.56 -24.43
C THR A 729 9.98 10.86 -25.23
N LEU A 730 8.82 11.18 -25.83
CA LEU A 730 8.55 12.47 -26.46
C LEU A 730 7.32 13.12 -25.83
N ASN A 731 7.56 14.18 -25.06
CA ASN A 731 6.50 14.92 -24.37
C ASN A 731 6.30 16.29 -25.02
N LEU A 732 5.12 16.47 -25.59
CA LEU A 732 4.66 17.66 -26.32
C LEU A 732 3.31 18.16 -25.73
N MET A 733 2.97 17.76 -24.51
CA MET A 733 1.70 18.15 -23.92
C MET A 733 1.65 19.66 -23.68
N TRP A 734 0.47 20.27 -23.79
CA TRP A 734 0.22 21.71 -23.64
C TRP A 734 0.98 22.61 -24.64
N CYS A 735 1.45 22.04 -25.77
CA CYS A 735 1.97 22.81 -26.91
C CYS A 735 0.83 23.40 -27.76
N GLU A 736 0.19 24.46 -27.26
CA GLU A 736 -1.01 25.05 -27.89
C GLU A 736 -0.75 25.66 -29.29
N SER A 737 0.51 25.95 -29.64
CA SER A 737 0.90 26.47 -30.96
C SER A 737 1.26 25.39 -31.97
N LEU A 738 1.41 24.13 -31.54
CA LEU A 738 1.81 23.03 -32.40
C LEU A 738 0.62 22.55 -33.23
N THR A 739 0.62 22.87 -34.53
CA THR A 739 -0.52 22.59 -35.43
C THR A 739 -0.32 21.37 -36.33
N VAL A 740 0.93 21.02 -36.62
CA VAL A 740 1.30 19.94 -37.54
C VAL A 740 2.38 19.07 -36.90
N MET A 741 2.18 17.75 -36.98
CA MET A 741 3.20 16.76 -36.60
C MET A 741 3.84 16.18 -37.87
N PRO A 742 5.19 16.12 -37.98
CA PRO A 742 5.87 15.71 -39.20
C PRO A 742 5.76 14.19 -39.44
N ASP A 743 5.67 13.78 -40.71
CA ASP A 743 5.64 12.36 -41.12
C ASP A 743 6.88 11.59 -40.68
N CYS A 744 8.00 12.24 -40.42
CA CYS A 744 9.21 11.56 -39.96
C CYS A 744 9.08 10.98 -38.53
N ILE A 745 8.01 11.30 -37.77
CA ILE A 745 7.80 10.79 -36.41
C ILE A 745 7.78 9.26 -36.36
N GLY A 746 7.24 8.61 -37.40
CA GLY A 746 7.18 7.15 -37.50
C GLY A 746 8.53 6.45 -37.58
N ASN A 747 9.63 7.18 -37.78
CA ASN A 747 10.98 6.64 -37.80
C ASN A 747 11.60 6.47 -36.40
N LEU A 748 10.92 6.93 -35.33
CA LEU A 748 11.37 6.82 -33.94
C LEU A 748 11.17 5.40 -33.40
N THR A 749 12.04 4.48 -33.80
CA THR A 749 11.84 3.05 -33.54
C THR A 749 11.93 2.63 -32.07
N SER A 750 12.51 3.45 -31.18
CA SER A 750 12.62 3.13 -29.75
C SER A 750 11.54 3.80 -28.88
N LEU A 751 10.63 4.57 -29.49
CA LEU A 751 9.66 5.38 -28.74
C LEU A 751 8.66 4.49 -28.00
N THR A 752 8.59 4.64 -26.68
CA THR A 752 7.67 3.93 -25.80
C THR A 752 6.49 4.80 -25.38
N GLU A 753 6.72 6.11 -25.26
CA GLU A 753 5.74 7.08 -24.79
C GLU A 753 5.68 8.30 -25.71
N LEU A 754 4.49 8.58 -26.25
CA LEU A 754 4.20 9.78 -27.01
C LEU A 754 3.01 10.52 -26.41
N SER A 755 3.28 11.69 -25.84
CA SER A 755 2.25 12.53 -25.22
C SER A 755 2.15 13.87 -25.94
N VAL A 756 0.97 14.19 -26.46
CA VAL A 756 0.71 15.37 -27.29
C VAL A 756 -0.57 16.09 -26.87
N ASP A 757 -0.99 15.87 -25.63
CA ASP A 757 -2.22 16.39 -25.06
C ASP A 757 -2.31 17.91 -25.14
N ARG A 758 -3.53 18.44 -25.28
CA ARG A 758 -3.79 19.89 -25.30
C ARG A 758 -2.94 20.64 -26.31
N SER A 759 -2.63 20.01 -27.44
CA SER A 759 -2.00 20.65 -28.59
C SER A 759 -3.05 21.09 -29.62
N ALA A 760 -2.64 21.95 -30.56
CA ALA A 760 -3.50 22.39 -31.66
C ALA A 760 -3.39 21.51 -32.92
N ILE A 761 -2.92 20.26 -32.76
CA ILE A 761 -2.70 19.34 -33.86
C ILE A 761 -4.02 19.00 -34.54
N LYS A 762 -4.03 19.14 -35.87
CA LYS A 762 -5.21 18.84 -36.70
C LYS A 762 -5.30 17.37 -37.09
N GLN A 763 -4.15 16.73 -37.32
CA GLN A 763 -4.06 15.34 -37.80
C GLN A 763 -2.78 14.70 -37.27
N LEU A 764 -2.84 13.40 -36.98
CA LEU A 764 -1.66 12.58 -36.75
C LEU A 764 -1.13 12.04 -38.08
N PRO A 765 0.20 11.96 -38.28
CA PRO A 765 0.76 11.46 -39.53
C PRO A 765 0.48 9.97 -39.72
N SER A 766 0.30 9.52 -40.96
CA SER A 766 0.06 8.10 -41.26
C SER A 766 1.25 7.21 -40.91
N THR A 767 2.45 7.76 -40.77
CA THR A 767 3.64 7.02 -40.34
C THR A 767 3.64 6.70 -38.84
N ILE A 768 2.73 7.26 -38.03
CA ILE A 768 2.65 6.98 -36.59
C ILE A 768 2.53 5.48 -36.30
N GLY A 769 1.86 4.74 -37.18
CA GLY A 769 1.72 3.30 -37.08
C GLY A 769 3.04 2.52 -37.09
N SER A 770 4.13 3.09 -37.62
CA SER A 770 5.45 2.44 -37.68
C SER A 770 6.15 2.33 -36.32
N LEU A 771 5.60 2.96 -35.26
CA LEU A 771 6.15 2.96 -33.90
C LEU A 771 5.87 1.62 -33.19
N SER A 772 6.69 0.61 -33.46
CA SER A 772 6.48 -0.76 -33.01
C SER A 772 6.59 -0.99 -31.49
N TYR A 773 7.27 -0.10 -30.75
CA TYR A 773 7.49 -0.21 -29.31
C TYR A 773 6.63 0.75 -28.48
N LEU A 774 5.77 1.54 -29.13
CA LEU A 774 4.91 2.51 -28.46
C LEU A 774 3.92 1.79 -27.56
N ARG A 775 3.95 2.09 -26.26
CA ARG A 775 3.06 1.53 -25.24
C ARG A 775 1.93 2.48 -24.89
N GLU A 776 2.23 3.77 -24.88
CA GLU A 776 1.29 4.81 -24.49
C GLU A 776 1.24 5.90 -25.56
N LEU A 777 0.03 6.14 -26.07
CA LEU A 777 -0.26 7.22 -27.00
C LEU A 777 -1.33 8.11 -26.38
N SER A 778 -0.92 9.32 -26.03
CA SER A 778 -1.81 10.32 -25.43
C SER A 778 -1.97 11.52 -26.36
N VAL A 779 -3.20 11.73 -26.82
CA VAL A 779 -3.59 12.85 -27.68
C VAL A 779 -4.87 13.53 -27.17
N GLY A 780 -5.07 13.51 -25.84
CA GLY A 780 -6.22 14.10 -25.19
C GLY A 780 -6.26 15.63 -25.32
N ASN A 781 -7.45 16.20 -25.44
CA ASN A 781 -7.78 17.62 -25.52
C ASN A 781 -7.18 18.31 -26.75
N CYS A 782 -6.81 17.54 -27.78
CA CYS A 782 -6.48 18.04 -29.10
C CYS A 782 -7.78 18.44 -29.83
N LYS A 783 -8.23 19.67 -29.60
CA LYS A 783 -9.56 20.17 -30.04
C LYS A 783 -9.76 20.21 -31.55
N PHE A 784 -8.69 20.13 -32.34
CA PHE A 784 -8.74 20.14 -33.80
C PHE A 784 -8.48 18.76 -34.43
N LEU A 785 -8.20 17.74 -33.62
CA LEU A 785 -7.98 16.38 -34.10
C LEU A 785 -9.33 15.73 -34.39
N CYS A 786 -9.62 15.52 -35.68
CA CYS A 786 -10.91 15.01 -36.15
C CYS A 786 -10.91 13.52 -36.50
N GLU A 787 -9.75 12.94 -36.84
CA GLU A 787 -9.64 11.56 -37.31
C GLU A 787 -8.32 10.93 -36.82
N LEU A 788 -8.33 9.61 -36.64
CA LEU A 788 -7.12 8.81 -36.43
C LEU A 788 -6.69 8.15 -37.75
N PRO A 789 -5.38 8.02 -38.03
CA PRO A 789 -4.91 7.42 -39.27
C PRO A 789 -5.18 5.90 -39.30
N HIS A 790 -5.49 5.36 -40.49
CA HIS A 790 -5.70 3.91 -40.70
C HIS A 790 -4.50 3.04 -40.31
N SER A 791 -3.30 3.61 -40.26
CA SER A 791 -2.09 2.92 -39.82
C SER A 791 -2.05 2.64 -38.32
N ILE A 792 -3.01 3.13 -37.52
CA ILE A 792 -3.05 2.89 -36.06
C ILE A 792 -3.00 1.39 -35.70
N LYS A 793 -3.52 0.50 -36.58
CA LYS A 793 -3.44 -0.96 -36.39
C LYS A 793 -2.03 -1.52 -36.25
N THR A 794 -1.02 -0.86 -36.83
CA THR A 794 0.35 -1.38 -36.81
C THR A 794 1.07 -1.09 -35.50
N LEU A 795 0.45 -0.32 -34.58
CA LEU A 795 0.92 -0.11 -33.21
C LEU A 795 0.72 -1.38 -32.35
N ALA A 796 1.52 -2.42 -32.65
CA ALA A 796 1.38 -3.74 -32.05
C ALA A 796 1.59 -3.79 -30.53
N SER A 797 2.35 -2.83 -29.98
CA SER A 797 2.73 -2.76 -28.55
C SER A 797 1.86 -1.82 -27.73
N LEU A 798 0.87 -1.15 -28.33
CA LEU A 798 0.08 -0.13 -27.63
C LEU A 798 -0.81 -0.76 -26.57
N VAL A 799 -0.68 -0.29 -25.33
CA VAL A 799 -1.43 -0.74 -24.16
C VAL A 799 -2.51 0.27 -23.80
N GLU A 800 -2.21 1.55 -23.94
CA GLU A 800 -3.11 2.65 -23.57
C GLU A 800 -3.23 3.68 -24.71
N LEU A 801 -4.47 4.00 -25.05
CA LEU A 801 -4.83 5.05 -26.01
C LEU A 801 -5.76 6.07 -25.35
N GLN A 802 -5.28 7.31 -25.20
CA GLN A 802 -6.06 8.41 -24.63
C GLN A 802 -6.45 9.43 -25.71
N LEU A 803 -7.76 9.62 -25.90
CA LEU A 803 -8.38 10.50 -26.88
C LEU A 803 -9.32 11.52 -26.23
N ASP A 804 -9.27 11.68 -24.91
CA ASP A 804 -10.20 12.48 -24.10
C ASP A 804 -10.35 13.91 -24.65
N GLY A 805 -11.55 14.42 -24.94
CA GLY A 805 -11.77 15.82 -25.30
C GLY A 805 -11.26 16.22 -26.68
N THR A 806 -11.06 15.23 -27.56
CA THR A 806 -10.76 15.45 -28.99
C THR A 806 -12.01 15.73 -29.81
N ALA A 807 -11.83 16.23 -31.03
CA ALA A 807 -12.91 16.45 -31.98
C ALA A 807 -13.14 15.26 -32.92
N ILE A 808 -12.76 14.04 -32.49
CA ILE A 808 -12.83 12.84 -33.32
C ILE A 808 -14.28 12.52 -33.66
N THR A 809 -14.58 12.36 -34.95
CA THR A 809 -15.93 12.05 -35.45
C THR A 809 -16.21 10.56 -35.53
N SER A 810 -15.17 9.77 -35.81
CA SER A 810 -15.24 8.30 -35.94
C SER A 810 -13.87 7.68 -35.67
N LEU A 811 -13.86 6.46 -35.13
CA LEU A 811 -12.65 5.64 -35.04
C LEU A 811 -12.51 4.79 -36.32
N PRO A 812 -11.29 4.56 -36.84
CA PRO A 812 -11.07 3.70 -38.00
C PRO A 812 -11.37 2.24 -37.67
N ASP A 813 -11.90 1.48 -38.63
CA ASP A 813 -12.16 0.04 -38.48
C ASP A 813 -10.89 -0.74 -38.10
N GLU A 814 -9.73 -0.25 -38.51
CA GLU A 814 -8.43 -0.82 -38.17
C GLU A 814 -8.13 -0.88 -36.65
N ILE A 815 -8.81 -0.09 -35.80
CA ILE A 815 -8.59 -0.11 -34.35
C ILE A 815 -8.77 -1.51 -33.75
N GLY A 816 -9.69 -2.32 -34.29
CA GLY A 816 -9.95 -3.68 -33.83
C GLY A 816 -8.78 -4.67 -34.02
N GLU A 817 -7.76 -4.31 -34.78
CA GLU A 817 -6.56 -5.15 -34.98
C GLU A 817 -5.51 -4.95 -33.88
N MET A 818 -5.71 -4.02 -32.93
CA MET A 818 -4.77 -3.69 -31.86
C MET A 818 -4.84 -4.70 -30.71
N LYS A 819 -4.07 -5.78 -30.82
CA LYS A 819 -4.18 -6.95 -29.92
C LYS A 819 -3.82 -6.69 -28.45
N LEU A 820 -2.94 -5.73 -28.16
CA LEU A 820 -2.44 -5.47 -26.80
C LEU A 820 -3.13 -4.30 -26.10
N LEU A 821 -4.07 -3.61 -26.77
CA LEU A 821 -4.76 -2.45 -26.21
C LEU A 821 -5.63 -2.90 -25.02
N ARG A 822 -5.30 -2.40 -23.83
CA ARG A 822 -6.02 -2.70 -22.58
C ARG A 822 -6.96 -1.58 -22.18
N LYS A 823 -6.59 -0.34 -22.48
CA LYS A 823 -7.31 0.84 -22.02
C LYS A 823 -7.55 1.81 -23.17
N LEU A 824 -8.83 2.12 -23.40
CA LEU A 824 -9.28 3.11 -24.37
C LEU A 824 -10.09 4.19 -23.65
N GLU A 825 -9.52 5.39 -23.57
CA GLU A 825 -10.10 6.55 -22.89
C GLU A 825 -10.56 7.59 -23.93
N MET A 826 -11.85 7.90 -23.93
CA MET A 826 -12.52 8.78 -24.89
C MET A 826 -13.57 9.67 -24.19
N ARG A 827 -13.19 10.25 -23.05
CA ARG A 827 -14.05 11.14 -22.27
C ARG A 827 -14.28 12.44 -23.01
N ASN A 828 -15.46 13.05 -22.92
CA ASN A 828 -15.76 14.36 -23.50
C ASN A 828 -15.55 14.43 -25.04
N CYS A 829 -15.62 13.29 -25.74
CA CYS A 829 -15.58 13.20 -27.20
C CYS A 829 -16.96 13.53 -27.79
N LYS A 830 -17.28 14.82 -27.89
CA LYS A 830 -18.62 15.30 -28.27
C LYS A 830 -19.00 15.12 -29.74
N TYR A 831 -18.05 14.75 -30.60
CA TYR A 831 -18.28 14.58 -32.03
C TYR A 831 -18.34 13.11 -32.46
N LEU A 832 -17.98 12.19 -31.56
CA LEU A 832 -17.99 10.76 -31.83
C LEU A 832 -19.43 10.23 -31.73
N GLU A 833 -20.06 9.96 -32.87
CA GLU A 833 -21.46 9.52 -32.92
C GLU A 833 -21.63 8.00 -32.79
N SER A 834 -20.63 7.21 -33.20
CA SER A 834 -20.67 5.73 -33.14
C SER A 834 -19.25 5.14 -32.99
N LEU A 835 -19.19 3.88 -32.56
CA LEU A 835 -17.97 3.06 -32.60
C LEU A 835 -18.03 2.06 -33.76
N PRO A 836 -16.88 1.70 -34.36
CA PRO A 836 -16.82 0.69 -35.41
C PRO A 836 -17.11 -0.72 -34.86
N GLU A 837 -17.67 -1.59 -35.71
CA GLU A 837 -17.91 -3.01 -35.38
C GLU A 837 -16.62 -3.81 -35.15
N SER A 838 -15.47 -3.26 -35.51
CA SER A 838 -14.19 -3.87 -35.22
C SER A 838 -13.80 -3.76 -33.74
N ILE A 839 -14.43 -2.88 -32.95
CA ILE A 839 -14.08 -2.68 -31.53
C ILE A 839 -14.15 -3.99 -30.74
N GLY A 840 -15.10 -4.88 -31.05
CA GLY A 840 -15.24 -6.19 -30.41
C GLY A 840 -14.08 -7.16 -30.65
N ARG A 841 -13.18 -6.87 -31.59
CA ARG A 841 -11.97 -7.68 -31.85
C ARG A 841 -10.82 -7.36 -30.89
N LEU A 842 -10.96 -6.32 -30.07
CA LEU A 842 -9.97 -5.92 -29.05
C LEU A 842 -9.95 -6.90 -27.87
N ALA A 843 -9.40 -8.09 -28.08
CA ALA A 843 -9.44 -9.18 -27.10
C ALA A 843 -8.80 -8.83 -25.74
N SER A 844 -7.85 -7.90 -25.68
CA SER A 844 -7.17 -7.50 -24.43
C SER A 844 -7.82 -6.32 -23.72
N LEU A 845 -8.89 -5.72 -24.26
CA LEU A 845 -9.47 -4.50 -23.72
C LEU A 845 -10.15 -4.79 -22.37
N THR A 846 -9.69 -4.12 -21.32
CA THR A 846 -10.22 -4.23 -19.97
C THR A 846 -11.02 -3.01 -19.56
N THR A 847 -10.69 -1.84 -20.12
CA THR A 847 -11.33 -0.56 -19.79
C THR A 847 -11.73 0.18 -21.05
N LEU A 848 -13.04 0.42 -21.20
CA LEU A 848 -13.61 1.31 -22.19
C LEU A 848 -14.32 2.46 -21.49
N ASN A 849 -13.82 3.67 -21.67
CA ASN A 849 -14.33 4.84 -20.98
C ASN A 849 -14.75 5.93 -21.97
N MET A 850 -16.05 6.25 -21.98
CA MET A 850 -16.67 7.21 -22.88
C MET A 850 -17.53 8.23 -22.13
N VAL A 851 -17.08 8.69 -20.95
CA VAL A 851 -17.86 9.65 -20.15
C VAL A 851 -18.09 10.96 -20.93
N ASP A 852 -19.30 11.50 -20.92
CA ASP A 852 -19.70 12.75 -21.60
C ASP A 852 -19.46 12.73 -23.13
N GLY A 853 -19.67 11.56 -23.76
CA GLY A 853 -19.67 11.39 -25.21
C GLY A 853 -21.04 11.58 -25.85
N ASN A 854 -21.08 11.88 -27.14
CA ASN A 854 -22.33 11.99 -27.93
C ASN A 854 -22.66 10.73 -28.74
N ILE A 855 -22.15 9.58 -28.29
CA ILE A 855 -22.41 8.30 -28.93
C ILE A 855 -23.90 7.98 -28.96
N ARG A 856 -24.42 7.60 -30.12
CA ARG A 856 -25.85 7.30 -30.34
C ARG A 856 -26.19 5.84 -30.11
N GLU A 857 -25.27 4.95 -30.46
CA GLU A 857 -25.40 3.50 -30.34
C GLU A 857 -24.04 2.84 -30.12
N LEU A 858 -24.04 1.70 -29.43
CA LEU A 858 -22.87 0.82 -29.33
C LEU A 858 -23.02 -0.33 -30.35
N PRO A 859 -21.92 -0.79 -30.97
CA PRO A 859 -21.95 -1.85 -31.97
C PRO A 859 -22.27 -3.22 -31.33
N GLU A 860 -22.88 -4.12 -32.10
CA GLU A 860 -23.22 -5.48 -31.62
C GLU A 860 -21.96 -6.30 -31.29
N SER A 861 -20.82 -5.99 -31.90
CA SER A 861 -19.54 -6.61 -31.54
C SER A 861 -19.05 -6.29 -30.12
N ILE A 862 -19.60 -5.31 -29.40
CA ILE A 862 -19.18 -4.99 -28.02
C ILE A 862 -19.26 -6.21 -27.10
N GLY A 863 -20.25 -7.08 -27.30
CA GLY A 863 -20.43 -8.33 -26.54
C GLY A 863 -19.33 -9.37 -26.75
N LEU A 864 -18.44 -9.19 -27.73
CA LEU A 864 -17.27 -10.06 -27.95
C LEU A 864 -16.09 -9.75 -27.01
N LEU A 865 -16.16 -8.64 -26.27
CA LEU A 865 -15.10 -8.19 -25.36
C LEU A 865 -15.12 -8.98 -24.03
N GLU A 866 -14.71 -10.24 -24.07
CA GLU A 866 -14.76 -11.14 -22.90
C GLU A 866 -13.95 -10.66 -21.69
N ASN A 867 -12.90 -9.85 -21.90
CA ASN A 867 -12.02 -9.33 -20.85
C ASN A 867 -12.40 -7.92 -20.36
N LEU A 868 -13.50 -7.35 -20.85
CA LEU A 868 -13.91 -6.00 -20.46
C LEU A 868 -14.40 -5.98 -19.01
N VAL A 869 -13.63 -5.34 -18.14
CA VAL A 869 -13.92 -5.21 -16.71
C VAL A 869 -14.73 -3.96 -16.43
N THR A 870 -14.39 -2.86 -17.12
CA THR A 870 -14.98 -1.54 -16.87
C THR A 870 -15.53 -0.95 -18.16
N LEU A 871 -16.84 -0.70 -18.18
CA LEU A 871 -17.55 0.06 -19.20
C LEU A 871 -18.17 1.32 -18.57
N ARG A 872 -17.63 2.48 -18.92
CA ARG A 872 -18.12 3.78 -18.43
C ARG A 872 -18.79 4.57 -19.53
N LEU A 873 -20.06 4.87 -19.33
CA LEU A 873 -20.94 5.59 -20.25
C LEU A 873 -21.62 6.80 -19.58
N ASN A 874 -21.13 7.25 -18.42
CA ASN A 874 -21.77 8.35 -17.68
C ASN A 874 -21.89 9.60 -18.56
N LYS A 875 -22.99 10.34 -18.44
CA LYS A 875 -23.27 11.59 -19.19
C LYS A 875 -23.35 11.43 -20.71
N CYS A 876 -23.41 10.21 -21.26
CA CYS A 876 -23.72 9.96 -22.66
C CYS A 876 -25.20 10.21 -22.99
N LYS A 877 -25.61 11.49 -23.08
CA LYS A 877 -27.03 11.88 -23.22
C LYS A 877 -27.66 11.50 -24.55
N MET A 878 -26.85 11.32 -25.61
CA MET A 878 -27.33 11.00 -26.96
C MET A 878 -27.49 9.51 -27.21
N LEU A 879 -27.05 8.65 -26.28
CA LEU A 879 -27.15 7.20 -26.43
C LEU A 879 -28.62 6.80 -26.41
N ARG A 880 -29.08 6.10 -27.45
CA ARG A 880 -30.49 5.72 -27.62
C ARG A 880 -30.75 4.26 -27.32
N MET A 881 -29.78 3.42 -27.67
CA MET A 881 -29.90 1.96 -27.66
C MET A 881 -28.60 1.33 -27.21
N LEU A 882 -28.73 0.23 -26.46
CA LEU A 882 -27.63 -0.69 -26.16
C LEU A 882 -27.87 -1.97 -26.97
N PRO A 883 -26.83 -2.57 -27.54
CA PRO A 883 -26.93 -3.81 -28.30
C PRO A 883 -27.33 -4.96 -27.40
N ASP A 884 -28.05 -5.95 -27.95
CA ASP A 884 -28.48 -7.12 -27.20
C ASP A 884 -27.27 -7.96 -26.73
N SER A 885 -26.16 -7.89 -27.47
CA SER A 885 -24.91 -8.56 -27.15
C SER A 885 -24.22 -8.05 -25.87
N ILE A 886 -24.60 -6.92 -25.30
CA ILE A 886 -23.95 -6.37 -24.09
C ILE A 886 -24.02 -7.33 -22.90
N GLY A 887 -25.04 -8.20 -22.85
CA GLY A 887 -25.17 -9.28 -21.87
C GLY A 887 -24.10 -10.37 -21.99
N ASN A 888 -23.37 -10.46 -23.11
CA ASN A 888 -22.30 -11.45 -23.29
C ASN A 888 -20.99 -11.06 -22.59
N LEU A 889 -20.92 -9.87 -21.97
CA LEU A 889 -19.75 -9.38 -21.26
C LEU A 889 -19.57 -10.10 -19.90
N LYS A 890 -18.90 -11.26 -19.92
CA LYS A 890 -18.72 -12.14 -18.74
C LYS A 890 -17.89 -11.52 -17.62
N SER A 891 -16.86 -10.75 -17.97
CA SER A 891 -15.93 -10.15 -16.99
C SER A 891 -16.35 -8.75 -16.52
N LEU A 892 -17.54 -8.26 -16.94
CA LEU A 892 -17.98 -6.92 -16.63
C LEU A 892 -18.28 -6.76 -15.14
N TYR A 893 -17.45 -5.95 -14.50
CA TYR A 893 -17.52 -5.69 -13.06
C TYR A 893 -18.07 -4.28 -12.78
N HIS A 894 -17.58 -3.29 -13.51
CA HIS A 894 -18.02 -1.89 -13.40
C HIS A 894 -18.80 -1.45 -14.64
N PHE A 895 -20.13 -1.43 -14.51
CA PHE A 895 -21.01 -0.83 -15.50
C PHE A 895 -21.57 0.49 -14.97
N LEU A 896 -21.06 1.61 -15.49
CA LEU A 896 -21.44 2.96 -15.03
C LEU A 896 -22.18 3.70 -16.14
N MET A 897 -23.40 4.14 -15.83
CA MET A 897 -24.30 4.84 -16.76
C MET A 897 -25.06 5.99 -16.08
N GLU A 898 -24.40 6.73 -15.21
CA GLU A 898 -25.02 7.85 -14.49
C GLU A 898 -25.27 9.05 -15.42
N GLU A 899 -26.36 9.79 -15.20
CA GLU A 899 -26.69 11.02 -15.97
C GLU A 899 -26.77 10.84 -17.50
N THR A 900 -26.99 9.63 -18.00
CA THR A 900 -27.34 9.34 -19.41
C THR A 900 -28.82 9.59 -19.73
N ALA A 901 -29.49 10.33 -18.83
CA ALA A 901 -30.93 10.37 -18.56
C ALA A 901 -31.86 10.94 -19.66
N GLU A 902 -31.43 10.94 -20.92
CA GLU A 902 -32.31 11.16 -22.08
C GLU A 902 -32.51 9.90 -22.93
N LEU A 903 -32.21 8.72 -22.38
CA LEU A 903 -32.62 7.40 -22.89
C LEU A 903 -34.16 7.23 -22.91
N SER A 904 -34.96 8.26 -23.17
CA SER A 904 -36.43 8.25 -23.32
C SER A 904 -36.96 7.19 -24.30
N ILE A 905 -36.08 6.63 -25.13
CA ILE A 905 -36.39 5.60 -26.12
C ILE A 905 -35.99 4.20 -25.65
N LEU A 906 -35.11 4.06 -24.64
CA LEU A 906 -34.66 2.75 -24.18
C LEU A 906 -35.82 2.04 -23.51
N LYS A 907 -36.34 1.02 -24.22
CA LYS A 907 -37.46 0.19 -23.76
C LYS A 907 -37.00 -1.11 -23.13
N LYS A 908 -35.82 -1.60 -23.48
CA LYS A 908 -35.30 -2.90 -23.04
C LYS A 908 -33.84 -2.77 -22.63
N LEU A 909 -33.47 -3.38 -21.51
CA LEU A 909 -32.10 -3.56 -21.07
C LEU A 909 -31.87 -5.04 -20.75
N LEU A 910 -31.04 -5.70 -21.56
CA LEU A 910 -30.75 -7.12 -21.47
C LEU A 910 -29.28 -7.32 -21.04
N LEU A 911 -29.08 -7.71 -19.79
CA LEU A 911 -27.80 -8.03 -19.15
C LEU A 911 -27.82 -9.44 -18.50
N PRO A 912 -28.28 -10.51 -19.20
CA PRO A 912 -28.25 -11.84 -18.61
C PRO A 912 -26.81 -12.38 -18.53
N ASN A 913 -26.50 -13.16 -17.49
CA ASN A 913 -25.24 -13.88 -17.29
C ASN A 913 -23.99 -13.01 -17.03
N CYS A 914 -24.14 -11.75 -16.62
CA CYS A 914 -23.03 -10.93 -16.11
C CYS A 914 -22.66 -11.37 -14.68
N SER A 915 -21.94 -12.49 -14.53
CA SER A 915 -21.70 -13.14 -13.23
C SER A 915 -20.89 -12.30 -12.24
N GLU A 916 -20.06 -11.38 -12.72
CA GLU A 916 -19.19 -10.49 -11.93
C GLU A 916 -19.80 -9.09 -11.66
N LEU A 917 -21.00 -8.81 -12.19
CA LEU A 917 -21.65 -7.51 -12.02
C LEU A 917 -22.10 -7.32 -10.57
N ILE A 918 -21.56 -6.32 -9.88
CA ILE A 918 -21.86 -6.06 -8.45
C ILE A 918 -23.02 -5.08 -8.25
N SER A 919 -23.21 -4.13 -9.16
CA SER A 919 -24.18 -3.05 -8.98
C SER A 919 -24.89 -2.67 -10.27
N LEU A 920 -26.20 -2.38 -10.19
CA LEU A 920 -26.93 -1.73 -11.28
C LEU A 920 -26.97 -0.21 -11.08
N PRO A 921 -26.64 0.59 -12.12
CA PRO A 921 -26.72 2.05 -12.05
C PRO A 921 -28.17 2.54 -12.09
N ALA A 922 -28.38 3.85 -11.95
CA ALA A 922 -29.69 4.47 -12.16
C ALA A 922 -30.20 4.23 -13.60
N LEU A 923 -31.43 3.74 -13.73
CA LEU A 923 -32.04 3.34 -15.01
C LEU A 923 -33.05 4.38 -15.53
N PRO A 924 -33.28 4.48 -16.85
CA PRO A 924 -34.20 5.46 -17.43
C PRO A 924 -35.67 5.07 -17.28
N SER A 925 -36.55 6.05 -17.02
CA SER A 925 -37.99 5.84 -16.77
C SER A 925 -38.80 5.26 -17.95
N SER A 926 -38.25 5.31 -19.17
CA SER A 926 -38.86 4.73 -20.38
C SER A 926 -38.78 3.21 -20.46
N LEU A 927 -38.03 2.58 -19.55
CA LEU A 927 -37.76 1.15 -19.59
C LEU A 927 -39.05 0.35 -19.39
N LEU A 928 -39.30 -0.61 -20.28
CA LEU A 928 -40.43 -1.54 -20.24
C LEU A 928 -39.98 -2.95 -19.80
N GLU A 929 -38.76 -3.35 -20.13
CA GLU A 929 -38.19 -4.66 -19.80
C GLU A 929 -36.75 -4.52 -19.25
N LEU A 930 -36.51 -5.08 -18.07
CA LEU A 930 -35.18 -5.24 -17.47
C LEU A 930 -34.89 -6.72 -17.27
N ASN A 931 -33.84 -7.23 -17.93
CA ASN A 931 -33.37 -8.60 -17.76
C ASN A 931 -31.93 -8.61 -17.23
N VAL A 932 -31.74 -9.11 -16.01
CA VAL A 932 -30.44 -9.27 -15.34
C VAL A 932 -30.32 -10.68 -14.75
N GLU A 933 -30.89 -11.69 -15.43
CA GLU A 933 -30.84 -13.08 -14.98
C GLU A 933 -29.41 -13.59 -14.83
N ASN A 934 -29.17 -14.48 -13.86
CA ASN A 934 -27.89 -15.13 -13.58
C ASN A 934 -26.73 -14.18 -13.21
N CYS A 935 -27.01 -12.94 -12.80
CA CYS A 935 -26.01 -12.02 -12.23
C CYS A 935 -25.73 -12.36 -10.76
N SER A 936 -25.00 -13.44 -10.50
CA SER A 936 -24.79 -13.99 -9.14
C SER A 936 -24.02 -13.08 -8.18
N ALA A 937 -23.16 -12.18 -8.68
CA ALA A 937 -22.43 -11.21 -7.84
C ALA A 937 -23.22 -9.93 -7.54
N LEU A 938 -24.42 -9.75 -8.11
CA LEU A 938 -25.18 -8.51 -7.99
C LEU A 938 -25.64 -8.32 -6.54
N GLU A 939 -25.10 -7.30 -5.87
CA GLU A 939 -25.36 -6.99 -4.46
C GLU A 939 -26.25 -5.76 -4.32
N THR A 940 -26.06 -4.75 -5.16
CA THR A 940 -26.73 -3.45 -5.03
C THR A 940 -27.49 -3.05 -6.30
N ILE A 941 -28.71 -2.54 -6.12
CA ILE A 941 -29.52 -1.99 -7.21
C ILE A 941 -29.86 -0.55 -6.83
N HIS A 942 -29.53 0.40 -7.68
CA HIS A 942 -29.90 1.81 -7.47
C HIS A 942 -31.42 1.96 -7.42
N ASP A 943 -31.93 2.96 -6.69
CA ASP A 943 -33.37 3.23 -6.58
C ASP A 943 -34.04 3.35 -7.96
N MET A 944 -35.06 2.51 -8.17
CA MET A 944 -35.83 2.40 -9.41
C MET A 944 -37.21 3.04 -9.31
N SER A 945 -37.48 3.87 -8.29
CA SER A 945 -38.77 4.53 -8.09
C SER A 945 -39.28 5.33 -9.30
N ASN A 946 -38.40 5.71 -10.21
CA ASN A 946 -38.72 6.41 -11.46
C ASN A 946 -39.28 5.51 -12.58
N LEU A 947 -39.24 4.18 -12.44
CA LEU A 947 -39.62 3.21 -13.49
C LEU A 947 -41.13 2.84 -13.47
N GLU A 948 -42.03 3.82 -13.41
CA GLU A 948 -43.49 3.57 -13.33
C GLU A 948 -44.06 2.78 -14.54
N SER A 949 -43.37 2.84 -15.69
CA SER A 949 -43.75 2.20 -16.95
C SER A 949 -43.22 0.77 -17.12
N LEU A 950 -42.38 0.28 -16.19
CA LEU A 950 -41.76 -1.04 -16.30
C LEU A 950 -42.83 -2.14 -16.27
N GLN A 951 -42.81 -3.01 -17.28
CA GLN A 951 -43.77 -4.11 -17.44
C GLN A 951 -43.17 -5.45 -17.02
N GLU A 952 -41.87 -5.62 -17.18
CA GLU A 952 -41.16 -6.88 -16.97
C GLU A 952 -39.81 -6.69 -16.27
N LEU A 953 -39.63 -7.41 -15.17
CA LEU A 953 -38.38 -7.46 -14.41
C LEU A 953 -37.96 -8.92 -14.20
N LYS A 954 -36.76 -9.27 -14.70
CA LYS A 954 -36.14 -10.59 -14.53
C LYS A 954 -34.83 -10.47 -13.75
N LEU A 955 -34.79 -11.06 -12.57
CA LEU A 955 -33.62 -11.13 -11.68
C LEU A 955 -33.31 -12.59 -11.29
N THR A 956 -33.83 -13.59 -12.00
CA THR A 956 -33.63 -15.02 -11.72
C THR A 956 -32.17 -15.33 -11.35
N ASN A 957 -31.92 -16.07 -10.26
CA ASN A 957 -30.60 -16.46 -9.75
C ASN A 957 -29.67 -15.30 -9.31
N CYS A 958 -30.20 -14.10 -9.01
CA CYS A 958 -29.44 -13.02 -8.38
C CYS A 958 -29.38 -13.23 -6.84
N VAL A 959 -28.59 -14.22 -6.41
CA VAL A 959 -28.57 -14.72 -5.03
C VAL A 959 -28.14 -13.69 -3.97
N LYS A 960 -27.34 -12.69 -4.34
CA LYS A 960 -26.78 -11.69 -3.43
C LYS A 960 -27.60 -10.40 -3.31
N VAL A 961 -28.60 -10.18 -4.17
CA VAL A 961 -29.46 -8.99 -4.10
C VAL A 961 -30.25 -9.06 -2.81
N VAL A 962 -30.18 -8.00 -1.99
CA VAL A 962 -30.89 -7.90 -0.70
C VAL A 962 -32.19 -7.10 -0.81
N ASP A 963 -32.25 -6.12 -1.70
CA ASP A 963 -33.42 -5.27 -1.88
C ASP A 963 -33.55 -4.80 -3.33
N ILE A 964 -34.77 -4.41 -3.71
CA ILE A 964 -35.10 -3.74 -4.97
C ILE A 964 -35.78 -2.40 -4.61
N PRO A 965 -34.99 -1.35 -4.31
CA PRO A 965 -35.55 -0.08 -3.88
C PRO A 965 -36.43 0.54 -4.99
N GLY A 966 -37.61 1.03 -4.61
CA GLY A 966 -38.58 1.64 -5.53
C GLY A 966 -39.54 0.68 -6.21
N LEU A 967 -39.46 -0.63 -5.92
CA LEU A 967 -40.39 -1.64 -6.45
C LEU A 967 -41.87 -1.32 -6.16
N GLU A 968 -42.17 -0.70 -5.01
CA GLU A 968 -43.52 -0.26 -4.62
C GLU A 968 -44.15 0.76 -5.59
N ASN A 969 -43.35 1.45 -6.40
CA ASN A 969 -43.81 2.50 -7.32
C ASN A 969 -44.13 1.97 -8.73
N PHE A 970 -44.00 0.66 -9.00
CA PHE A 970 -44.23 0.09 -10.32
C PHE A 970 -45.73 -0.07 -10.64
N LYS A 971 -46.31 0.94 -11.31
CA LYS A 971 -47.75 0.97 -11.67
C LYS A 971 -48.11 0.03 -12.83
N SER A 972 -47.15 -0.28 -13.71
CA SER A 972 -47.38 -1.01 -14.97
C SER A 972 -46.88 -2.45 -14.96
N LEU A 973 -46.40 -2.95 -13.82
CA LEU A 973 -45.75 -4.26 -13.72
C LEU A 973 -46.71 -5.40 -14.07
N ARG A 974 -46.33 -6.24 -15.04
CA ARG A 974 -47.08 -7.41 -15.49
C ARG A 974 -46.37 -8.72 -15.20
N ARG A 975 -45.03 -8.71 -15.23
CA ARG A 975 -44.19 -9.90 -15.08
C ARG A 975 -43.03 -9.60 -14.13
N LEU A 976 -42.89 -10.42 -13.09
CA LEU A 976 -41.81 -10.31 -12.12
C LEU A 976 -41.21 -11.69 -11.86
N TYR A 977 -39.93 -11.86 -12.17
CA TYR A 977 -39.22 -13.13 -12.04
C TYR A 977 -38.04 -13.00 -11.07
N LEU A 978 -38.18 -13.59 -9.88
CA LEU A 978 -37.22 -13.51 -8.77
C LEU A 978 -36.80 -14.91 -8.25
N SER A 979 -37.05 -15.98 -9.00
CA SER A 979 -36.66 -17.33 -8.58
C SER A 979 -35.16 -17.39 -8.28
N GLY A 980 -34.76 -18.08 -7.22
CA GLY A 980 -33.35 -18.16 -6.80
C GLY A 980 -32.79 -16.90 -6.11
N CYS A 981 -33.59 -15.84 -5.91
CA CYS A 981 -33.16 -14.64 -5.17
C CYS A 981 -33.48 -14.77 -3.67
N THR A 982 -32.74 -15.60 -2.94
CA THR A 982 -33.04 -15.94 -1.55
C THR A 982 -32.83 -14.77 -0.58
N SER A 983 -31.77 -13.97 -0.80
CA SER A 983 -31.38 -12.87 0.09
C SER A 983 -32.36 -11.69 0.14
N CYS A 984 -33.11 -11.41 -0.94
CA CYS A 984 -34.07 -10.30 -1.00
C CYS A 984 -35.51 -10.67 -0.66
N SER A 985 -35.77 -11.94 -0.35
CA SER A 985 -37.11 -12.48 -0.22
C SER A 985 -37.99 -11.72 0.80
N SER A 986 -37.47 -11.36 1.98
CA SER A 986 -38.24 -10.67 3.02
C SER A 986 -38.54 -9.21 2.69
N GLN A 987 -37.54 -8.48 2.18
CA GLN A 987 -37.66 -7.04 1.89
C GLN A 987 -38.51 -6.79 0.64
N ILE A 988 -38.34 -7.59 -0.41
CA ILE A 988 -39.17 -7.52 -1.62
C ILE A 988 -40.63 -7.82 -1.28
N ARG A 989 -40.93 -8.80 -0.43
CA ARG A 989 -42.31 -9.11 -0.01
C ARG A 989 -42.99 -7.90 0.65
N LYS A 990 -42.26 -7.15 1.50
CA LYS A 990 -42.73 -5.89 2.10
C LYS A 990 -42.93 -4.75 1.10
N ARG A 991 -42.17 -4.72 0.00
CA ARG A 991 -42.37 -3.75 -1.08
C ARG A 991 -43.53 -4.16 -1.99
N LEU A 992 -43.64 -5.45 -2.31
CA LEU A 992 -44.72 -6.02 -3.11
C LEU A 992 -46.09 -5.91 -2.45
N SER A 993 -46.17 -5.91 -1.11
CA SER A 993 -47.42 -5.62 -0.40
C SER A 993 -47.93 -4.19 -0.63
N LYS A 994 -47.11 -3.30 -1.18
CA LYS A 994 -47.49 -1.92 -1.54
C LYS A 994 -47.70 -1.72 -3.05
N VAL A 995 -47.45 -2.74 -3.87
CA VAL A 995 -47.62 -2.70 -5.33
C VAL A 995 -49.07 -3.03 -5.69
N ALA A 996 -49.63 -2.35 -6.68
CA ALA A 996 -50.93 -2.71 -7.25
C ALA A 996 -50.84 -4.02 -8.07
N LEU A 997 -51.11 -5.17 -7.43
CA LEU A 997 -50.97 -6.50 -8.04
C LEU A 997 -52.09 -6.87 -9.05
N ARG A 998 -53.03 -5.96 -9.32
CA ARG A 998 -54.18 -6.20 -10.23
C ARG A 998 -53.79 -6.57 -11.66
N ASN A 999 -52.70 -5.99 -12.16
CA ASN A 999 -52.22 -6.18 -13.53
C ASN A 999 -51.14 -7.27 -13.64
N LEU A 1000 -50.77 -7.90 -12.53
CA LEU A 1000 -49.72 -8.90 -12.48
C LEU A 1000 -50.20 -10.20 -13.14
N GLN A 1001 -49.58 -10.56 -14.25
CA GLN A 1001 -49.88 -11.78 -15.01
C GLN A 1001 -49.03 -12.97 -14.54
N ASN A 1002 -47.74 -12.73 -14.27
CA ASN A 1002 -46.82 -13.77 -13.80
C ASN A 1002 -45.92 -13.23 -12.69
N LEU A 1003 -45.78 -14.02 -11.64
CA LEU A 1003 -44.89 -13.75 -10.52
C LEU A 1003 -44.15 -15.03 -10.14
N SER A 1004 -42.83 -14.97 -10.04
CA SER A 1004 -42.02 -16.02 -9.42
C SER A 1004 -41.13 -15.47 -8.31
N MET A 1005 -41.06 -16.18 -7.19
CA MET A 1005 -40.16 -15.84 -6.07
C MET A 1005 -39.91 -17.06 -5.17
N PRO A 1006 -38.87 -17.07 -4.32
CA PRO A 1006 -38.63 -18.14 -3.35
C PRO A 1006 -39.76 -18.23 -2.32
N GLY A 1007 -40.32 -19.42 -2.09
CA GLY A 1007 -41.36 -19.66 -1.08
C GLY A 1007 -42.14 -20.97 -1.23
N GLY A 1008 -42.42 -21.62 -0.09
CA GLY A 1008 -43.12 -22.92 0.02
C GLY A 1008 -44.58 -22.89 0.49
N ARG A 1009 -45.24 -21.73 0.52
CA ARG A 1009 -46.67 -21.61 0.92
C ARG A 1009 -47.51 -20.93 -0.16
N LEU A 1010 -48.75 -21.40 -0.33
CA LEU A 1010 -49.80 -20.74 -1.12
C LEU A 1010 -50.80 -20.05 -0.17
N PRO A 1011 -51.52 -18.99 -0.60
CA PRO A 1011 -52.61 -18.42 0.18
C PRO A 1011 -53.69 -19.48 0.48
N GLU A 1012 -54.28 -19.46 1.68
CA GLU A 1012 -55.28 -20.47 2.09
C GLU A 1012 -56.51 -20.50 1.18
N TRP A 1013 -56.95 -19.32 0.72
CA TRP A 1013 -58.05 -19.16 -0.23
C TRP A 1013 -57.73 -19.71 -1.64
N LEU A 1014 -56.47 -20.05 -1.90
CA LEU A 1014 -55.94 -20.58 -3.15
C LEU A 1014 -55.48 -22.06 -3.02
N SER A 1015 -55.98 -22.81 -2.04
CA SER A 1015 -55.47 -24.16 -1.71
C SER A 1015 -56.12 -25.33 -2.47
N ARG A 1016 -57.18 -25.10 -3.26
CA ARG A 1016 -57.90 -26.18 -3.95
C ARG A 1016 -57.30 -26.46 -5.32
N GLN A 1017 -56.70 -27.65 -5.49
CA GLN A 1017 -56.15 -28.13 -6.78
C GLN A 1017 -57.20 -28.25 -7.89
N THR A 1018 -58.45 -28.54 -7.50
CA THR A 1018 -59.57 -28.76 -8.41
C THR A 1018 -60.77 -27.97 -7.93
N VAL A 1019 -61.33 -27.12 -8.80
CA VAL A 1019 -62.48 -26.24 -8.50
C VAL A 1019 -63.62 -26.57 -9.47
N ARG A 1020 -64.78 -26.93 -8.92
CA ARG A 1020 -65.99 -27.11 -9.74
C ARG A 1020 -66.66 -25.76 -9.92
N PHE A 1021 -66.89 -25.37 -11.18
CA PHE A 1021 -67.51 -24.10 -11.50
C PHE A 1021 -69.02 -24.15 -11.31
N SER A 1022 -69.53 -23.19 -10.56
CA SER A 1022 -70.96 -22.91 -10.42
C SER A 1022 -71.15 -21.40 -10.49
N LYS A 1023 -71.85 -20.92 -11.51
CA LYS A 1023 -72.10 -19.50 -11.72
C LYS A 1023 -73.01 -18.95 -10.60
N PRO A 1024 -72.56 -17.94 -9.83
CA PRO A 1024 -73.43 -17.23 -8.89
C PRO A 1024 -74.56 -16.52 -9.64
N LYS A 1025 -75.77 -16.48 -9.05
CA LYS A 1025 -76.88 -15.69 -9.59
C LYS A 1025 -76.50 -14.20 -9.49
N ASN A 1026 -76.18 -13.58 -10.63
CA ASN A 1026 -75.86 -12.15 -10.81
C ASN A 1026 -74.37 -11.73 -10.74
N LEU A 1027 -73.41 -12.64 -10.95
CA LEU A 1027 -71.99 -12.27 -11.09
C LEU A 1027 -71.38 -12.87 -12.37
N GLU A 1028 -70.61 -12.08 -13.11
CA GLU A 1028 -69.81 -12.56 -14.25
C GLU A 1028 -68.42 -13.04 -13.82
N LEU A 1029 -67.89 -14.04 -14.52
CA LEU A 1029 -66.52 -14.53 -14.29
C LEU A 1029 -65.53 -13.59 -15.02
N LYS A 1030 -64.63 -12.95 -14.27
CA LYS A 1030 -63.63 -11.99 -14.78
C LYS A 1030 -62.21 -12.59 -14.92
N GLY A 1031 -61.94 -13.75 -14.33
CA GLY A 1031 -60.64 -14.41 -14.47
C GLY A 1031 -60.41 -15.58 -13.53
N ALA A 1032 -59.16 -16.05 -13.48
CA ALA A 1032 -58.68 -17.03 -12.50
C ALA A 1032 -57.21 -16.78 -12.12
N ILE A 1033 -56.85 -17.08 -10.88
CA ILE A 1033 -55.46 -17.13 -10.42
C ILE A 1033 -55.09 -18.58 -10.16
N VAL A 1034 -53.97 -19.00 -10.74
CA VAL A 1034 -53.36 -20.31 -10.52
C VAL A 1034 -52.05 -20.09 -9.78
N GLY A 1035 -51.92 -20.72 -8.62
CA GLY A 1035 -50.68 -20.73 -7.84
C GLY A 1035 -50.10 -22.12 -7.79
N VAL A 1036 -48.79 -22.22 -8.00
CA VAL A 1036 -48.05 -23.48 -8.05
C VAL A 1036 -46.77 -23.34 -7.26
N ILE A 1037 -46.46 -24.34 -6.45
CA ILE A 1037 -45.17 -24.48 -5.78
C ILE A 1037 -44.37 -25.55 -6.49
N ILE A 1038 -43.19 -25.16 -6.92
CA ILE A 1038 -42.29 -25.99 -7.70
C ILE A 1038 -40.94 -26.07 -6.99
N SER A 1039 -40.36 -27.26 -6.98
CA SER A 1039 -38.95 -27.49 -6.67
C SER A 1039 -38.32 -28.28 -7.82
N ILE A 1040 -37.03 -28.09 -8.06
CA ILE A 1040 -36.32 -28.82 -9.12
C ILE A 1040 -35.31 -29.72 -8.46
N ASN A 1041 -35.37 -31.01 -8.72
CA ASN A 1041 -34.40 -31.98 -8.23
C ASN A 1041 -33.22 -32.05 -9.22
N HIS A 1042 -32.07 -31.54 -8.79
CA HIS A 1042 -30.85 -31.55 -9.61
C HIS A 1042 -30.13 -32.92 -9.63
N ASN A 1043 -30.53 -33.90 -8.83
CA ASN A 1043 -29.90 -35.23 -8.73
C ASN A 1043 -30.32 -36.23 -9.82
N ILE A 1044 -31.13 -35.81 -10.79
CA ILE A 1044 -31.57 -36.65 -11.91
C ILE A 1044 -30.74 -36.29 -13.15
N ASP A 1045 -29.98 -37.25 -13.67
CA ASP A 1045 -29.24 -37.13 -14.94
C ASP A 1045 -30.23 -36.87 -16.08
N ILE A 1046 -30.37 -35.60 -16.47
CA ILE A 1046 -31.16 -35.20 -17.64
C ILE A 1046 -30.27 -35.23 -18.89
N PRO A 1047 -30.69 -35.86 -19.99
CA PRO A 1047 -29.93 -35.83 -21.24
C PRO A 1047 -29.93 -34.43 -21.86
N ASN A 1048 -28.74 -33.85 -22.07
CA ASN A 1048 -28.40 -32.78 -23.03
C ASN A 1048 -29.38 -31.59 -23.19
N MET A 1049 -29.91 -31.03 -22.10
CA MET A 1049 -30.59 -29.73 -22.12
C MET A 1049 -29.81 -28.74 -21.26
N ASN A 1050 -29.31 -27.66 -21.86
CA ASN A 1050 -28.63 -26.55 -21.17
C ASN A 1050 -29.67 -25.84 -20.26
N ARG A 1051 -29.85 -26.32 -19.03
CA ARG A 1051 -30.87 -25.80 -18.09
C ARG A 1051 -30.74 -24.29 -17.86
N ASP A 1052 -29.53 -23.75 -17.95
CA ASP A 1052 -29.25 -22.30 -17.84
C ASP A 1052 -29.90 -21.44 -18.94
N HIS A 1053 -30.33 -22.05 -20.05
CA HIS A 1053 -30.91 -21.36 -21.21
C HIS A 1053 -32.42 -21.62 -21.35
N MET A 1054 -33.07 -22.31 -20.41
CA MET A 1054 -34.48 -22.68 -20.55
C MET A 1054 -35.39 -21.59 -19.96
N PRO A 1055 -36.09 -20.79 -20.79
CA PRO A 1055 -36.80 -19.62 -20.30
C PRO A 1055 -38.15 -19.95 -19.67
N VAL A 1056 -38.71 -21.15 -19.84
CA VAL A 1056 -40.06 -21.53 -19.37
C VAL A 1056 -40.13 -23.01 -18.96
N VAL A 1057 -40.74 -23.31 -17.82
CA VAL A 1057 -41.13 -24.66 -17.41
C VAL A 1057 -42.41 -25.07 -18.13
N ILE A 1058 -42.33 -26.10 -18.99
CA ILE A 1058 -43.41 -26.48 -19.93
C ILE A 1058 -44.38 -27.53 -19.34
N ASP A 1059 -44.07 -28.10 -18.18
CA ASP A 1059 -44.75 -29.30 -17.66
C ASP A 1059 -45.98 -29.07 -16.79
N VAL A 1060 -46.27 -27.84 -16.41
CA VAL A 1060 -47.45 -27.54 -15.59
C VAL A 1060 -48.57 -27.01 -16.48
N GLN A 1061 -49.73 -27.68 -16.44
CA GLN A 1061 -50.88 -27.35 -17.27
C GLN A 1061 -52.10 -27.01 -16.41
N ALA A 1062 -52.84 -25.98 -16.83
CA ALA A 1062 -54.18 -25.69 -16.33
C ALA A 1062 -55.22 -26.24 -17.32
N ASN A 1063 -56.18 -27.00 -16.82
CA ASN A 1063 -57.17 -27.72 -17.62
C ASN A 1063 -58.60 -27.39 -17.18
N VAL A 1064 -59.49 -27.32 -18.17
CA VAL A 1064 -60.94 -27.33 -17.97
C VAL A 1064 -61.45 -28.70 -18.36
N LEU A 1065 -62.16 -29.37 -17.46
CA LEU A 1065 -62.68 -30.72 -17.62
C LEU A 1065 -64.21 -30.71 -17.61
N LYS A 1066 -64.84 -31.50 -18.47
CA LYS A 1066 -66.29 -31.80 -18.42
C LYS A 1066 -66.49 -33.30 -18.23
N LEU A 1067 -67.20 -33.68 -17.16
CA LEU A 1067 -67.39 -35.08 -16.77
C LEU A 1067 -66.04 -35.86 -16.70
N GLY A 1068 -64.97 -35.19 -16.26
CA GLY A 1068 -63.63 -35.80 -16.14
C GLY A 1068 -62.79 -35.85 -17.43
N LYS A 1069 -63.29 -35.35 -18.57
CA LYS A 1069 -62.53 -35.26 -19.84
C LYS A 1069 -62.06 -33.82 -20.12
N PRO A 1070 -60.81 -33.60 -20.57
CA PRO A 1070 -60.31 -32.27 -20.88
C PRO A 1070 -61.02 -31.66 -22.09
N LEU A 1071 -61.62 -30.48 -21.87
CA LEU A 1071 -62.18 -29.61 -22.90
C LEU A 1071 -61.13 -28.66 -23.46
N PHE A 1072 -60.25 -28.13 -22.58
CA PHE A 1072 -59.20 -27.19 -22.93
C PHE A 1072 -58.05 -27.31 -21.94
N SER A 1073 -56.82 -27.20 -22.42
CA SER A 1073 -55.58 -27.29 -21.63
C SER A 1073 -54.61 -26.21 -22.07
N THR A 1074 -53.99 -25.50 -21.14
CA THR A 1074 -52.93 -24.51 -21.41
C THR A 1074 -51.74 -24.74 -20.49
N THR A 1075 -50.52 -24.55 -21.01
CA THR A 1075 -49.30 -24.56 -20.18
C THR A 1075 -49.17 -23.25 -19.40
N LEU A 1076 -48.69 -23.32 -18.16
CA LEU A 1076 -48.41 -22.15 -17.34
C LEU A 1076 -47.08 -21.50 -17.77
N ASN A 1077 -47.04 -20.17 -17.87
CA ASN A 1077 -45.84 -19.43 -18.25
C ASN A 1077 -44.90 -19.23 -17.05
N ILE A 1078 -44.18 -20.28 -16.70
CA ILE A 1078 -43.31 -20.34 -15.53
C ILE A 1078 -41.88 -20.07 -15.98
N CYS A 1079 -41.45 -18.80 -15.99
CA CYS A 1079 -40.09 -18.43 -16.34
C CYS A 1079 -39.15 -18.37 -15.13
N GLY A 1080 -37.84 -18.46 -15.42
CA GLY A 1080 -36.78 -18.29 -14.44
C GLY A 1080 -36.64 -19.51 -13.54
N VAL A 1081 -36.02 -20.57 -14.08
CA VAL A 1081 -35.71 -21.79 -13.33
C VAL A 1081 -34.58 -21.51 -12.32
N PRO A 1082 -34.82 -21.71 -11.02
CA PRO A 1082 -33.79 -21.53 -9.99
C PRO A 1082 -32.72 -22.62 -10.09
N ARG A 1083 -31.46 -22.27 -9.79
CA ARG A 1083 -30.32 -23.21 -9.68
C ARG A 1083 -30.29 -24.01 -8.38
N THR A 1084 -31.37 -23.98 -7.61
CA THR A 1084 -31.47 -24.51 -6.26
C THR A 1084 -32.62 -25.50 -6.17
N ASP A 1085 -32.47 -26.52 -5.31
CA ASP A 1085 -33.55 -27.47 -5.01
C ASP A 1085 -34.66 -26.85 -4.12
N GLU A 1086 -34.57 -25.55 -3.81
CA GLU A 1086 -35.54 -24.83 -2.98
C GLU A 1086 -36.94 -24.76 -3.60
N GLU A 1087 -37.94 -24.54 -2.76
CA GLU A 1087 -39.32 -24.37 -3.20
C GLU A 1087 -39.58 -22.92 -3.64
N HIS A 1088 -40.20 -22.77 -4.81
CA HIS A 1088 -40.54 -21.48 -5.38
C HIS A 1088 -42.03 -21.40 -5.67
N ILE A 1089 -42.61 -20.26 -5.33
CA ILE A 1089 -44.00 -19.93 -5.61
C ILE A 1089 -44.07 -19.26 -6.99
N HIS A 1090 -44.96 -19.77 -7.83
CA HIS A 1090 -45.33 -19.20 -9.11
C HIS A 1090 -46.81 -18.87 -9.11
N LEU A 1091 -47.17 -17.61 -9.36
CA LEU A 1091 -48.55 -17.16 -9.53
C LEU A 1091 -48.77 -16.75 -10.99
N CYS A 1092 -49.79 -17.34 -11.61
CA CYS A 1092 -50.23 -17.05 -12.97
C CYS A 1092 -51.69 -16.57 -12.94
N ARG A 1093 -51.93 -15.35 -13.40
CA ARG A 1093 -53.26 -14.75 -13.47
C ARG A 1093 -53.78 -14.74 -14.91
N PHE A 1094 -54.98 -15.29 -15.11
CA PHE A 1094 -55.70 -15.35 -16.37
C PHE A 1094 -56.91 -14.43 -16.32
N HIS A 1095 -57.03 -13.50 -17.27
CA HIS A 1095 -58.19 -12.61 -17.39
C HIS A 1095 -59.30 -13.23 -18.26
N ASP A 1096 -60.48 -12.62 -18.24
CA ASP A 1096 -61.70 -12.99 -18.97
C ASP A 1096 -61.52 -13.25 -20.46
N TYR A 1097 -60.65 -12.51 -21.13
CA TYR A 1097 -60.32 -12.70 -22.54
C TYR A 1097 -59.44 -13.93 -22.83
N HIS A 1098 -58.88 -14.58 -21.80
CA HIS A 1098 -58.07 -15.78 -21.99
C HIS A 1098 -58.96 -16.98 -22.33
N GLN A 1099 -58.57 -17.78 -23.34
CA GLN A 1099 -59.37 -18.91 -23.83
C GLN A 1099 -59.76 -19.89 -22.70
N LEU A 1100 -58.85 -20.14 -21.75
CA LEU A 1100 -59.10 -20.97 -20.57
C LEU A 1100 -60.37 -20.57 -19.79
N ILE A 1101 -60.63 -19.26 -19.66
CA ILE A 1101 -61.77 -18.73 -18.92
C ILE A 1101 -63.04 -18.81 -19.77
N ALA A 1102 -62.94 -18.48 -21.06
CA ALA A 1102 -64.06 -18.52 -22.00
C ALA A 1102 -64.69 -19.93 -22.17
N PHE A 1103 -63.92 -21.00 -21.97
CA PHE A 1103 -64.41 -22.38 -22.06
C PHE A 1103 -65.09 -22.89 -20.79
N LEU A 1104 -64.99 -22.19 -19.65
CA LEU A 1104 -65.54 -22.64 -18.37
C LEU A 1104 -67.07 -22.46 -18.31
N LYS A 1105 -67.84 -23.56 -18.32
CA LYS A 1105 -69.31 -23.53 -18.21
C LYS A 1105 -69.80 -24.18 -16.93
N ASP A 1106 -71.05 -23.90 -16.55
CA ASP A 1106 -71.66 -24.45 -15.33
C ASP A 1106 -71.48 -25.96 -15.23
N SER A 1107 -71.03 -26.41 -14.05
CA SER A 1107 -70.65 -27.80 -13.73
C SER A 1107 -69.34 -28.33 -14.34
N ASP A 1108 -68.60 -27.55 -15.11
CA ASP A 1108 -67.24 -27.90 -15.53
C ASP A 1108 -66.25 -27.79 -14.34
N THR A 1109 -65.12 -28.48 -14.45
CA THR A 1109 -64.11 -28.53 -13.40
C THR A 1109 -62.81 -27.91 -13.90
N PHE A 1110 -62.26 -26.94 -13.18
CA PHE A 1110 -60.92 -26.39 -13.42
C PHE A 1110 -59.91 -27.17 -12.55
N CYS A 1111 -58.82 -27.67 -13.12
CA CYS A 1111 -57.75 -28.28 -12.35
C CYS A 1111 -56.36 -27.97 -12.92
N VAL A 1112 -55.34 -28.02 -12.04
CA VAL A 1112 -53.93 -27.96 -12.42
C VAL A 1112 -53.35 -29.37 -12.40
N SER A 1113 -52.73 -29.78 -13.50
CA SER A 1113 -52.06 -31.08 -13.62
C SER A 1113 -50.65 -30.94 -14.17
N ARG A 1114 -49.77 -31.87 -13.79
CA ARG A 1114 -48.50 -32.08 -14.49
C ARG A 1114 -48.76 -32.82 -15.80
N ARG A 1115 -48.06 -32.43 -16.86
CA ARG A 1115 -48.06 -33.12 -18.15
C ARG A 1115 -47.61 -34.57 -17.95
N ASN A 1116 -48.28 -35.50 -18.61
CA ASN A 1116 -47.90 -36.91 -18.63
C ASN A 1116 -47.78 -37.40 -20.09
N PRO A 1117 -46.60 -37.81 -20.57
CA PRO A 1117 -45.31 -37.82 -19.85
C PRO A 1117 -44.73 -36.40 -19.66
N PRO A 1118 -43.91 -36.17 -18.60
CA PRO A 1118 -43.23 -34.88 -18.38
C PRO A 1118 -42.01 -34.69 -19.30
N PHE A 1119 -41.73 -33.45 -19.69
CA PHE A 1119 -40.52 -33.02 -20.42
C PHE A 1119 -39.30 -32.93 -19.48
N ASP A 1120 -39.45 -32.29 -18.34
CA ASP A 1120 -38.47 -32.18 -17.26
C ASP A 1120 -38.85 -33.19 -16.15
N VAL A 1121 -38.05 -34.25 -16.05
CA VAL A 1121 -38.24 -35.33 -15.08
C VAL A 1121 -37.87 -34.85 -13.67
N GLY A 1122 -36.93 -33.89 -13.55
CA GLY A 1122 -36.47 -33.33 -12.28
C GLY A 1122 -37.42 -32.32 -11.65
N LEU A 1123 -38.34 -31.75 -12.43
CA LEU A 1123 -39.34 -30.82 -11.92
C LEU A 1123 -40.37 -31.51 -11.02
N GLU A 1124 -40.54 -31.03 -9.78
CA GLU A 1124 -41.56 -31.50 -8.84
C GLU A 1124 -42.58 -30.40 -8.53
N VAL A 1125 -43.86 -30.68 -8.78
CA VAL A 1125 -44.97 -29.82 -8.35
C VAL A 1125 -45.42 -30.25 -6.96
N LYS A 1126 -45.11 -29.47 -5.92
CA LYS A 1126 -45.40 -29.80 -4.52
C LYS A 1126 -46.84 -29.48 -4.11
N LYS A 1127 -47.31 -28.28 -4.47
CA LYS A 1127 -48.66 -27.80 -4.19
C LYS A 1127 -49.17 -26.99 -5.37
N CYS A 1128 -50.48 -27.03 -5.59
CA CYS A 1128 -51.13 -26.16 -6.54
C CYS A 1128 -52.53 -25.81 -6.07
N GLY A 1129 -53.04 -24.67 -6.51
CA GLY A 1129 -54.44 -24.37 -6.35
C GLY A 1129 -54.91 -23.21 -7.20
N VAL A 1130 -56.23 -23.07 -7.21
CA VAL A 1130 -56.95 -22.24 -8.17
C VAL A 1130 -57.99 -21.41 -7.44
N HIS A 1131 -58.08 -20.14 -7.83
CA HIS A 1131 -59.14 -19.24 -7.40
C HIS A 1131 -59.78 -18.59 -8.63
N LEU A 1132 -61.11 -18.55 -8.66
CA LEU A 1132 -61.88 -17.90 -9.73
C LEU A 1132 -62.24 -16.49 -9.29
N ILE A 1133 -62.06 -15.50 -10.17
CA ILE A 1133 -62.32 -14.08 -9.93
C ILE A 1133 -63.63 -13.72 -10.60
N PHE A 1134 -64.59 -13.19 -9.85
CA PHE A 1134 -65.86 -12.70 -10.35
C PHE A 1134 -65.90 -11.16 -10.39
N GLU A 1135 -66.92 -10.62 -11.05
CA GLU A 1135 -67.22 -9.19 -11.08
C GLU A 1135 -67.36 -8.64 -9.64
N GLY A 1136 -66.68 -7.54 -9.34
CA GLY A 1136 -66.59 -6.97 -7.99
C GLY A 1136 -65.49 -7.55 -7.10
N ASP A 1137 -64.86 -8.69 -7.43
CA ASP A 1137 -63.80 -9.30 -6.60
C ASP A 1137 -62.45 -8.55 -6.71
N ASP A 1138 -62.25 -7.73 -7.74
CA ASP A 1138 -61.01 -6.99 -7.98
C ASP A 1138 -61.23 -5.59 -8.59
N ASP A 1139 -62.46 -5.06 -8.46
CA ASP A 1139 -62.94 -3.84 -9.11
C ASP A 1139 -63.05 -2.63 -8.14
N TYR A 1140 -62.51 -2.75 -6.92
CA TYR A 1140 -62.59 -1.71 -5.89
C TYR A 1140 -61.39 -0.75 -5.98
N ASP A 1141 -61.66 0.54 -6.24
CA ASP A 1141 -60.63 1.59 -6.37
C ASP A 1141 -60.52 2.49 -5.11
N GLY A 1142 -61.10 2.10 -3.97
CA GLY A 1142 -61.08 2.85 -2.70
C GLY A 1142 -59.96 2.42 -1.73
N ASP A 1143 -59.91 3.03 -0.55
CA ASP A 1143 -58.91 2.73 0.50
C ASP A 1143 -59.27 1.44 1.27
N GLU A 1144 -58.72 0.30 0.82
CA GLU A 1144 -59.06 -1.05 1.30
C GLU A 1144 -58.51 -1.39 2.69
N GLU A 1145 -57.60 -0.59 3.25
CA GLU A 1145 -57.05 -0.83 4.60
C GLU A 1145 -58.13 -0.80 5.70
N SER A 1146 -59.28 -0.19 5.41
CA SER A 1146 -60.41 -0.04 6.33
C SER A 1146 -61.50 -1.12 6.22
N LEU A 1147 -61.39 -2.05 5.26
CA LEU A 1147 -62.39 -3.09 5.01
C LEU A 1147 -62.12 -4.38 5.81
N ASP A 1148 -63.18 -5.07 6.23
CA ASP A 1148 -63.07 -6.42 6.81
C ASP A 1148 -62.41 -7.40 5.81
N LYS A 1149 -61.57 -8.33 6.29
CA LYS A 1149 -60.80 -9.31 5.46
C LYS A 1149 -61.63 -10.07 4.41
N GLY A 1150 -62.93 -10.24 4.64
CA GLY A 1150 -63.85 -10.88 3.70
C GLY A 1150 -64.21 -10.04 2.47
N LEU A 1151 -64.17 -8.71 2.59
CA LEU A 1151 -64.61 -7.71 1.60
C LEU A 1151 -63.46 -7.11 0.78
N GLN A 1152 -62.21 -7.44 1.10
CA GLN A 1152 -61.03 -7.00 0.35
C GLN A 1152 -60.95 -7.63 -1.04
N SER A 1153 -60.37 -6.90 -1.99
CA SER A 1153 -60.11 -7.38 -3.35
C SER A 1153 -59.12 -8.55 -3.37
N VAL A 1154 -59.10 -9.31 -4.47
CA VAL A 1154 -58.14 -10.42 -4.66
C VAL A 1154 -56.70 -9.89 -4.69
N SER A 1155 -56.48 -8.72 -5.27
CA SER A 1155 -55.18 -8.05 -5.28
C SER A 1155 -54.71 -7.66 -3.88
N GLU A 1156 -55.60 -7.11 -3.04
CA GLU A 1156 -55.30 -6.76 -1.66
C GLU A 1156 -55.08 -8.00 -0.79
N LYS A 1157 -55.84 -9.08 -1.01
CA LYS A 1157 -55.60 -10.38 -0.37
C LYS A 1157 -54.23 -10.97 -0.72
N LEU A 1158 -53.74 -10.77 -1.95
CA LEU A 1158 -52.39 -11.15 -2.36
C LEU A 1158 -51.32 -10.26 -1.70
N ALA A 1159 -51.53 -8.94 -1.67
CA ALA A 1159 -50.64 -8.01 -1.01
C ALA A 1159 -50.47 -8.34 0.49
N ASN A 1160 -51.58 -8.61 1.17
CA ASN A 1160 -51.60 -9.04 2.57
C ASN A 1160 -50.94 -10.40 2.80
N PHE A 1161 -51.03 -11.33 1.85
CA PHE A 1161 -50.31 -12.60 1.91
C PHE A 1161 -48.79 -12.40 1.87
N PHE A 1162 -48.29 -11.50 1.02
CA PHE A 1162 -46.87 -11.18 0.99
C PHE A 1162 -46.42 -10.43 2.24
N ASN A 1163 -47.26 -9.56 2.80
CA ASN A 1163 -46.95 -8.81 4.03
C ASN A 1163 -46.82 -9.70 5.27
N ASN A 1164 -47.72 -10.68 5.42
CA ASN A 1164 -47.77 -11.58 6.58
C ASN A 1164 -46.95 -12.87 6.40
N TYR A 1165 -46.07 -12.91 5.39
CA TYR A 1165 -45.22 -14.06 5.11
C TYR A 1165 -44.02 -14.10 6.06
N ASP A 1166 -44.26 -14.15 7.37
CA ASP A 1166 -43.18 -14.37 8.32
C ASP A 1166 -42.80 -15.86 8.33
N GLY A 1167 -41.52 -16.12 8.05
CA GLY A 1167 -40.89 -17.43 7.98
C GLY A 1167 -40.72 -18.15 9.31
N GLY A 1168 -41.68 -18.01 10.24
CA GLY A 1168 -41.75 -18.76 11.49
C GLY A 1168 -42.86 -19.81 11.40
N ASP A 1169 -42.51 -21.05 11.72
CA ASP A 1169 -43.49 -22.10 11.98
C ASP A 1169 -44.27 -21.75 13.27
N PRO A 1170 -45.62 -21.68 13.28
CA PRO A 1170 -46.38 -21.44 14.50
C PRO A 1170 -46.59 -22.76 15.25
N SER A 1171 -45.50 -23.47 15.55
CA SER A 1171 -45.50 -24.59 16.49
C SER A 1171 -44.54 -24.24 17.63
N TYR A 1172 -45.02 -24.36 18.87
CA TYR A 1172 -44.39 -23.94 20.14
C TYR A 1172 -44.62 -22.48 20.62
N SER A 1173 -45.86 -22.18 21.01
CA SER A 1173 -46.10 -21.37 22.22
C SER A 1173 -47.36 -21.90 22.93
N THR A 1174 -47.15 -22.81 23.87
CA THR A 1174 -48.07 -23.06 24.98
C THR A 1174 -47.49 -22.36 26.20
N GLU A 1175 -48.01 -21.16 26.49
CA GLU A 1175 -48.55 -20.71 27.79
C GLU A 1175 -48.96 -19.24 27.71
#